data_AF-A0A942N985-F1
#
_entry.id   AF-A0A942N985-F1
#
_cell.length_a   1.000
_cell.length_b   1.000
_cell.length_c   1.000
_cell.angle_alpha   90.00
_cell.angle_beta   90.00
_cell.angle_gamma   90.00
#
_symmetry.space_group_name_H-M   'P 1'
#
loop_
_entity.id
_entity.type
_entity.pdbx_description
1 polymer ?
#
loop_
_entity_poly.entity_id
_entity_poly.type
_entity_poly.pdbx_seq_one_letter_code
_entity_poly.pdbx_strand_id
1 'polypeptide(L)'
;MNLLSKYYYLLTGLTVFIVYLFTLAPSVIQIDTGELAAVQATLGIAHPTGYPLYTIIGYLFSKIPLPFTTIYQLNLLAAIYCALAVSVFTYTSKFILDNIEVFSFQKKSSAVKKDKKDKRKKSIEVKSAKPVLEFNESIKILSSVLAGLSLAFSKTFWFQSTSVEVYSFHLLLMSLIILSLIKAFVNRNESSDDLKTKSWLWFAFFLALGFTNHMTTLLILPGVAYLYFTRWGFNKNSVFRIGIMLLVFFSVLVLVYSYFPIRAAREPYLNWGNPVDWERIYRHISGFQYQVWLFSSADVAKKQFEYFINNFTSEYSITTIIVLFGVIISIIRSSKLFIFFLISFVFTVFYSINYDINDIDAYFLLAYISLAFFSVMGFAKIFYELSENKTVKRIAVVIIILPVLIQAYSNYDEVDQSEVYVYEDYTKALMNSVEKDAVIFSYQWDYFLSASYYFQFVEDFRRDIAVVDKELLRRSWYFVQLEAKYPGLLDGIKNDITPFLEALKPFERKENFDSNLLETLFRRIMTNLVATNINKREFYIAPEVVQNEMQRGEFSLPEGYFIVPHLFMFKVTKEQKYIPAPDPDFNIRFPERKDQYVNAIQNFITGMLVSRAFYELQYNKINRAKVYLNKIRKDFPETRIPPQLQNLLDEN
;
A
#
# COMPACT_ATOMS: atom_id res chain seq x y z
N MET A 1 26.17 29.81 -11.82
CA MET A 1 25.99 28.34 -11.94
C MET A 1 25.80 27.76 -10.54
N ASN A 2 24.80 28.35 -9.89
CA ASN A 2 24.67 28.65 -8.46
C ASN A 2 23.42 27.93 -7.95
N LEU A 3 23.43 27.41 -6.72
CA LEU A 3 22.30 26.79 -6.02
C LEU A 3 21.60 25.58 -6.71
N LEU A 4 21.08 25.74 -7.92
CA LEU A 4 20.42 24.72 -8.74
C LEU A 4 21.29 23.46 -8.91
N SER A 5 22.58 23.62 -9.21
CA SER A 5 23.50 22.49 -9.35
C SER A 5 23.78 21.76 -8.02
N LYS A 6 23.68 22.46 -6.88
CA LYS A 6 23.94 21.90 -5.55
C LYS A 6 22.71 21.23 -4.95
N TYR A 7 21.52 21.77 -5.20
CA TYR A 7 20.27 21.35 -4.56
C TYR A 7 19.24 20.77 -5.54
N TYR A 8 19.65 20.39 -6.76
CA TYR A 8 18.74 19.86 -7.79
C TYR A 8 17.79 18.77 -7.28
N TYR A 9 18.29 17.82 -6.48
CA TYR A 9 17.50 16.71 -5.95
C TYR A 9 16.46 17.13 -4.90
N LEU A 10 16.77 18.14 -4.08
CA LEU A 10 15.80 18.73 -3.14
C LEU A 10 14.74 19.53 -3.89
N LEU A 11 15.15 20.29 -4.91
CA LEU A 11 14.22 21.03 -5.76
C LEU A 11 13.28 20.07 -6.51
N THR A 12 13.77 18.95 -7.03
CA THR A 12 12.93 17.92 -7.66
C THR A 12 11.90 17.37 -6.67
N GLY A 13 12.32 16.98 -5.46
CA GLY A 13 11.39 16.50 -4.45
C GLY A 13 10.37 17.56 -4.02
N LEU A 14 10.79 18.82 -3.86
CA LEU A 14 9.89 19.92 -3.54
C LEU A 14 8.87 20.19 -4.66
N THR A 15 9.29 20.16 -5.93
CA THR A 15 8.37 20.28 -7.07
C THR A 15 7.35 19.15 -7.07
N VAL A 16 7.80 17.91 -6.87
CA VAL A 16 6.91 16.74 -6.81
C VAL A 16 5.95 16.84 -5.63
N PHE A 17 6.43 17.24 -4.45
CA PHE A 17 5.59 17.46 -3.27
C PHE A 17 4.48 18.46 -3.55
N ILE A 18 4.81 19.61 -4.16
CA ILE A 18 3.82 20.63 -4.53
C ILE A 18 2.76 20.04 -5.47
N VAL A 19 3.14 19.23 -6.45
CA VAL A 19 2.19 18.56 -7.35
C VAL A 19 1.29 17.58 -6.58
N TYR A 20 1.87 16.75 -5.71
CA TYR A 20 1.12 15.78 -4.92
C TYR A 20 0.09 16.41 -3.97
N LEU A 21 0.31 17.64 -3.51
CA LEU A 21 -0.68 18.37 -2.70
C LEU A 21 -2.00 18.61 -3.44
N PHE A 22 -1.98 18.74 -4.78
CA PHE A 22 -3.18 18.96 -5.57
C PHE A 22 -4.01 17.69 -5.79
N THR A 23 -3.43 16.51 -5.55
CA THR A 23 -4.09 15.21 -5.70
C THR A 23 -4.38 14.51 -4.37
N LEU A 24 -4.06 15.18 -3.25
CA LEU A 24 -4.08 14.59 -1.92
C LEU A 24 -5.52 14.36 -1.44
N ALA A 25 -5.81 13.17 -0.90
CA ALA A 25 -7.12 12.86 -0.36
C ALA A 25 -7.47 13.78 0.83
N PRO A 26 -8.69 14.35 0.87
CA PRO A 26 -9.10 15.23 1.95
C PRO A 26 -9.41 14.46 3.25
N SER A 27 -9.72 13.16 3.14
CA SER A 27 -10.15 12.30 4.24
C SER A 27 -9.69 10.86 4.02
N VAL A 28 -10.32 9.91 4.73
CA VAL A 28 -10.10 8.47 4.54
C VAL A 28 -10.57 8.05 3.14
N ILE A 29 -9.82 7.13 2.53
CA ILE A 29 -10.21 6.49 1.27
C ILE A 29 -10.46 4.99 1.50
N GLN A 30 -10.56 4.21 0.42
CA GLN A 30 -10.82 2.77 0.45
C GLN A 30 -9.74 1.93 1.15
N ILE A 31 -10.04 0.65 1.35
CA ILE A 31 -9.15 -0.41 1.84
C ILE A 31 -8.63 -0.07 3.25
N ASP A 32 -7.31 -0.02 3.45
CA ASP A 32 -6.70 -0.02 4.77
C ASP A 32 -6.50 1.38 5.35
N THR A 33 -6.79 2.45 4.59
CA THR A 33 -6.49 3.84 4.96
C THR A 33 -7.07 4.22 6.33
N GLY A 34 -8.30 3.82 6.64
CA GLY A 34 -8.92 4.11 7.94
C GLY A 34 -8.25 3.37 9.11
N GLU A 35 -7.96 2.08 8.95
CA GLU A 35 -7.27 1.27 9.94
C GLU A 35 -5.83 1.78 10.18
N LEU A 36 -5.07 2.03 9.11
CA LEU A 36 -3.70 2.54 9.19
C LEU A 36 -3.64 3.92 9.84
N ALA A 37 -4.57 4.82 9.50
CA ALA A 37 -4.67 6.14 10.14
C ALA A 37 -4.98 6.02 11.63
N ALA A 38 -5.93 5.16 12.00
CA ALA A 38 -6.29 4.90 13.40
C ALA A 38 -5.09 4.32 14.18
N VAL A 39 -4.37 3.37 13.59
CA VAL A 39 -3.16 2.78 14.18
C VAL A 39 -2.07 3.83 14.39
N GLN A 40 -1.79 4.67 13.39
CA GLN A 40 -0.82 5.76 13.52
C GLN A 40 -1.26 6.76 14.60
N ALA A 41 -2.52 7.19 14.64
CA ALA A 41 -2.99 8.18 15.61
C ALA A 41 -3.04 7.68 17.07
N THR A 42 -3.19 6.37 17.27
CA THR A 42 -3.42 5.74 18.59
C THR A 42 -2.28 4.83 19.08
N LEU A 43 -1.19 4.71 18.31
CA LEU A 43 -0.18 3.66 18.50
C LEU A 43 -0.81 2.26 18.54
N GLY A 44 -1.67 1.92 17.58
CA GLY A 44 -2.24 0.57 17.47
C GLY A 44 -1.26 -0.46 16.92
N ILE A 45 -1.75 -1.66 16.67
CA ILE A 45 -1.07 -2.68 15.87
C ILE A 45 -1.96 -2.94 14.65
N ALA A 46 -1.44 -2.57 13.48
CA ALA A 46 -2.09 -2.76 12.19
C ALA A 46 -2.06 -4.23 11.77
N HIS A 47 -2.82 -4.57 10.74
CA HIS A 47 -2.76 -5.86 10.09
C HIS A 47 -1.32 -6.26 9.66
N PRO A 48 -1.01 -7.57 9.53
CA PRO A 48 0.31 -8.03 9.09
C PRO A 48 0.74 -7.43 7.74
N THR A 49 2.00 -7.16 7.46
CA THR A 49 3.22 -7.73 8.04
C THR A 49 3.88 -6.91 9.14
N GLY A 50 3.17 -5.89 9.63
CA GLY A 50 3.30 -5.40 11.00
C GLY A 50 3.84 -3.98 11.20
N TYR A 51 4.49 -3.36 10.22
CA TYR A 51 4.64 -1.90 10.11
C TYR A 51 5.05 -1.07 11.37
N PRO A 52 5.83 -1.56 12.38
CA PRO A 52 6.04 -0.82 13.63
C PRO A 52 6.70 0.54 13.43
N LEU A 53 7.67 0.64 12.51
CA LEU A 53 8.37 1.89 12.24
C LEU A 53 7.42 2.93 11.63
N TYR A 54 6.57 2.50 10.69
CA TYR A 54 5.54 3.33 10.07
C TYR A 54 4.51 3.82 11.10
N THR A 55 4.07 2.94 12.00
CA THR A 55 3.15 3.30 13.08
C THR A 55 3.76 4.34 14.02
N ILE A 56 5.00 4.14 14.47
CA ILE A 56 5.67 5.04 15.42
C ILE A 56 5.90 6.42 14.80
N ILE A 57 6.40 6.49 13.56
CA ILE A 57 6.66 7.79 12.92
C ILE A 57 5.35 8.51 12.61
N GLY A 58 4.33 7.80 12.12
CA GLY A 58 3.00 8.35 11.91
C GLY A 58 2.38 8.91 13.19
N TYR A 59 2.52 8.20 14.31
CA TYR A 59 2.08 8.70 15.61
C TYR A 59 2.77 9.99 16.00
N LEU A 60 4.10 10.05 15.93
CA LEU A 60 4.86 11.26 16.27
C LEU A 60 4.45 12.43 15.36
N PHE A 61 4.25 12.17 14.07
CA PHE A 61 3.79 13.18 13.13
C PHE A 61 2.38 13.66 13.46
N SER A 62 1.45 12.77 13.80
CA SER A 62 0.06 13.10 14.18
C SER A 62 -0.06 13.99 15.42
N LYS A 63 1.00 14.09 16.24
CA LYS A 63 1.04 14.96 17.43
C LYS A 63 1.54 16.38 17.14
N ILE A 64 2.01 16.65 15.92
CA ILE A 64 2.36 18.01 15.51
C ILE A 64 1.05 18.82 15.38
N PRO A 65 0.90 19.96 16.07
CA PRO A 65 -0.34 20.73 16.08
C PRO A 65 -0.49 21.55 14.79
N LEU A 66 -0.87 20.89 13.70
CA LEU A 66 -1.19 21.53 12.41
C LEU A 66 -2.69 21.86 12.35
N PRO A 67 -3.10 22.89 11.57
CA PRO A 67 -4.51 23.29 11.44
C PRO A 67 -5.29 22.38 10.47
N PHE A 68 -5.04 21.07 10.51
CA PHE A 68 -5.66 20.07 9.65
C PHE A 68 -6.31 18.96 10.49
N THR A 69 -7.23 18.20 9.89
CA THR A 69 -7.69 16.94 10.49
C THR A 69 -6.53 15.96 10.60
N THR A 70 -6.59 15.04 11.56
CA THR A 70 -5.53 14.04 11.74
C THR A 70 -5.35 13.18 10.49
N ILE A 71 -6.44 12.78 9.81
CA ILE A 71 -6.34 12.04 8.55
C ILE A 71 -5.63 12.83 7.45
N TYR A 72 -5.97 14.11 7.24
CA TYR A 72 -5.32 14.92 6.21
C TYR A 72 -3.82 15.10 6.51
N GLN A 73 -3.48 15.29 7.78
CA GLN A 73 -2.10 15.34 8.24
C GLN A 73 -1.34 14.04 7.95
N LEU A 74 -1.97 12.87 8.11
CA LEU A 74 -1.35 11.60 7.80
C LEU A 74 -1.26 11.33 6.28
N ASN A 75 -2.26 11.77 5.49
CA ASN A 75 -2.17 11.77 4.03
C ASN A 75 -0.99 12.66 3.57
N LEU A 76 -0.84 13.85 4.15
CA LEU A 76 0.29 14.75 3.90
C LEU A 76 1.65 14.09 4.18
N LEU A 77 1.73 13.26 5.23
CA LEU A 77 2.94 12.51 5.54
C LEU A 77 3.30 11.49 4.44
N ALA A 78 2.31 10.83 3.83
CA ALA A 78 2.52 9.96 2.67
C ALA A 78 3.13 10.74 1.49
N ALA A 79 2.59 11.93 1.19
CA ALA A 79 3.14 12.81 0.15
C ALA A 79 4.59 13.24 0.45
N ILE A 80 4.90 13.55 1.71
CA ILE A 80 6.27 13.86 2.15
C ILE A 80 7.21 12.67 1.91
N TYR A 81 6.80 11.46 2.28
CA TYR A 81 7.64 10.27 2.08
C TYR A 81 7.94 10.02 0.60
N CYS A 82 6.93 10.06 -0.26
CA CYS A 82 7.11 9.84 -1.70
C CYS A 82 7.99 10.94 -2.32
N ALA A 83 7.80 12.21 -1.95
CA ALA A 83 8.64 13.31 -2.41
C ALA A 83 10.10 13.17 -1.97
N LEU A 84 10.34 12.76 -0.72
CA LEU A 84 11.69 12.46 -0.22
C LEU A 84 12.29 11.24 -0.94
N ALA A 85 11.50 10.22 -1.24
CA ALA A 85 11.92 9.06 -2.02
C ALA A 85 12.42 9.48 -3.41
N VAL A 86 11.72 10.41 -4.07
CA VAL A 86 12.15 11.00 -5.35
C VAL A 86 13.43 11.81 -5.20
N SER A 87 13.56 12.63 -4.15
CA SER A 87 14.82 13.33 -3.87
C SER A 87 16.01 12.37 -3.72
N VAL A 88 15.82 11.29 -2.95
CA VAL A 88 16.87 10.27 -2.74
C VAL A 88 17.18 9.54 -4.05
N PHE A 89 16.15 9.19 -4.83
CA PHE A 89 16.32 8.59 -6.15
C PHE A 89 17.12 9.50 -7.09
N THR A 90 16.73 10.76 -7.24
CA THR A 90 17.40 11.74 -8.10
C THR A 90 18.84 12.00 -7.67
N TYR A 91 19.12 12.02 -6.36
CA TYR A 91 20.49 12.07 -5.86
C TYR A 91 21.28 10.82 -6.26
N THR A 92 20.70 9.63 -6.06
CA THR A 92 21.31 8.33 -6.39
C THR A 92 21.63 8.23 -7.87
N SER A 93 20.72 8.67 -8.74
CA SER A 93 20.89 8.68 -10.19
C SER A 93 22.12 9.47 -10.64
N LYS A 94 22.33 10.68 -10.11
CA LYS A 94 23.55 11.45 -10.42
C LYS A 94 24.79 10.77 -9.85
N PHE A 95 24.70 10.26 -8.63
CA PHE A 95 25.83 9.56 -7.98
C PHE A 95 26.27 8.34 -8.79
N ILE A 96 25.33 7.61 -9.40
CA ILE A 96 25.61 6.53 -10.35
C ILE A 96 26.35 7.07 -11.59
N LEU A 97 25.85 8.15 -12.20
CA LEU A 97 26.48 8.75 -13.39
C LEU A 97 27.89 9.29 -13.08
N ASP A 98 28.12 9.84 -11.89
CA ASP A 98 29.44 10.30 -11.42
C ASP A 98 30.44 9.15 -11.28
N ASN A 99 29.96 7.92 -11.04
CA ASN A 99 30.79 6.75 -10.75
C ASN A 99 30.59 5.62 -11.76
N ILE A 100 30.11 5.94 -12.96
CA ILE A 100 29.64 4.95 -13.95
C ILE A 100 30.69 3.87 -14.27
N GLU A 101 31.96 4.25 -14.33
CA GLU A 101 33.07 3.35 -14.67
C GLU A 101 33.21 2.16 -13.70
N VAL A 102 32.89 2.36 -12.43
CA VAL A 102 32.99 1.31 -11.38
C VAL A 102 32.02 0.15 -11.67
N PHE A 103 30.93 0.45 -12.36
CA PHE A 103 29.86 -0.49 -12.70
C PHE A 103 30.07 -1.20 -14.03
N SER A 104 31.12 -0.87 -14.78
CA SER A 104 31.50 -1.62 -15.98
C SER A 104 32.25 -2.90 -15.62
N PHE A 105 32.07 -3.97 -16.40
CA PHE A 105 33.03 -5.07 -16.41
C PHE A 105 34.26 -4.59 -17.16
N GLN A 106 35.28 -4.12 -16.46
CA GLN A 106 36.56 -3.82 -17.12
C GLN A 106 37.05 -5.08 -17.83
N LYS A 107 37.27 -5.01 -19.15
CA LYS A 107 38.21 -5.94 -19.80
C LYS A 107 39.55 -5.68 -19.15
N LYS A 108 40.05 -6.65 -18.37
CA LYS A 108 41.46 -6.65 -17.97
C LYS A 108 42.27 -6.38 -19.22
N SER A 109 42.94 -5.22 -19.27
CA SER A 109 44.11 -5.07 -20.13
C SER A 109 45.01 -6.22 -19.73
N SER A 110 45.14 -7.20 -20.62
CA SER A 110 46.11 -8.28 -20.48
C SER A 110 47.45 -7.59 -20.28
N ALA A 111 48.00 -7.71 -19.07
CA ALA A 111 49.39 -7.38 -18.81
C ALA A 111 50.21 -8.22 -19.78
N VAL A 112 50.69 -7.61 -20.87
CA VAL A 112 51.69 -8.21 -21.74
C VAL A 112 52.88 -8.51 -20.83
N LYS A 113 53.15 -9.80 -20.63
CA LYS A 113 54.40 -10.27 -19.99
C LYS A 113 55.55 -9.59 -20.74
N LYS A 114 56.27 -8.71 -20.06
CA LYS A 114 57.55 -8.19 -20.55
C LYS A 114 58.53 -9.36 -20.56
N ASP A 115 58.79 -9.93 -21.73
CA ASP A 115 60.02 -10.66 -21.94
C ASP A 115 61.19 -9.68 -21.81
N LYS A 116 62.12 -10.03 -20.92
CA LYS A 116 63.38 -9.31 -20.75
C LYS A 116 64.24 -9.54 -21.99
N LYS A 117 64.22 -8.62 -22.96
CA LYS A 117 65.34 -8.25 -23.84
C LYS A 117 64.87 -7.20 -24.85
N ASP A 118 65.10 -5.93 -24.55
CA ASP A 118 65.99 -5.06 -25.35
C ASP A 118 65.82 -3.59 -24.97
N LYS A 119 66.95 -2.90 -24.76
CA LYS A 119 67.02 -1.46 -24.53
C LYS A 119 67.01 -0.75 -25.89
N ARG A 120 65.87 -0.16 -26.29
CA ARG A 120 65.86 1.02 -27.19
C ARG A 120 64.59 1.84 -26.98
N LYS A 121 64.78 3.11 -26.61
CA LYS A 121 63.75 4.14 -26.43
C LYS A 121 62.91 4.28 -27.71
N LYS A 122 61.65 3.88 -27.65
CA LYS A 122 60.55 4.42 -28.47
C LYS A 122 59.42 4.74 -27.50
N SER A 123 59.00 6.00 -27.46
CA SER A 123 57.79 6.44 -26.75
C SER A 123 56.59 5.68 -27.30
N ILE A 124 56.06 4.75 -26.51
CA ILE A 124 54.84 4.02 -26.84
C ILE A 124 53.68 4.94 -26.45
N GLU A 125 53.08 5.57 -27.46
CA GLU A 125 51.73 6.11 -27.35
C GLU A 125 50.77 4.94 -27.07
N VAL A 126 50.29 4.87 -25.83
CA VAL A 126 49.22 3.95 -25.45
C VAL A 126 47.93 4.51 -26.05
N LYS A 127 47.53 4.03 -27.23
CA LYS A 127 46.20 4.29 -27.77
C LYS A 127 45.17 3.62 -26.84
N SER A 128 44.61 4.41 -25.92
CA SER A 128 43.52 4.00 -25.04
C SER A 128 42.31 3.57 -25.86
N ALA A 129 41.75 2.41 -25.50
CA ALA A 129 40.59 1.81 -26.13
C ALA A 129 39.31 2.65 -25.91
N LYS A 130 38.69 3.10 -27.02
CA LYS A 130 37.41 3.85 -27.13
C LYS A 130 37.30 5.12 -26.25
N PRO A 131 36.83 6.26 -26.78
CA PRO A 131 36.60 7.44 -25.95
C PRO A 131 35.64 7.10 -24.81
N VAL A 132 36.08 7.35 -23.57
CA VAL A 132 35.22 7.34 -22.39
C VAL A 132 34.10 8.33 -22.67
N LEU A 133 32.86 7.86 -22.60
CA LEU A 133 31.70 8.71 -22.86
C LEU A 133 31.49 9.52 -21.59
N GLU A 134 32.18 10.65 -21.48
CA GLU A 134 32.13 11.52 -20.33
C GLU A 134 30.92 12.45 -20.43
N PHE A 135 29.92 12.23 -19.57
CA PHE A 135 28.80 13.15 -19.44
C PHE A 135 29.26 14.39 -18.68
N ASN A 136 29.00 15.58 -19.23
CA ASN A 136 29.20 16.82 -18.49
C ASN A 136 28.20 16.93 -17.31
N GLU A 137 28.51 17.78 -16.32
CA GLU A 137 27.68 17.94 -15.12
C GLU A 137 26.21 18.29 -15.41
N SER A 138 25.96 19.13 -16.42
CA SER A 138 24.59 19.51 -16.79
C SER A 138 23.77 18.32 -17.28
N ILE A 139 24.37 17.44 -18.10
CA ILE A 139 23.71 16.23 -18.59
C ILE A 139 23.38 15.30 -17.42
N LYS A 140 24.33 15.10 -16.49
CA LYS A 140 24.10 14.23 -15.33
C LYS A 140 22.95 14.73 -14.46
N ILE A 141 22.91 16.05 -14.18
CA ILE A 141 21.85 16.67 -13.39
C ILE A 141 20.50 16.55 -14.12
N LEU A 142 20.41 16.99 -15.37
CA LEU A 142 19.15 16.99 -16.13
C LEU A 142 18.57 15.57 -16.27
N SER A 143 19.42 14.59 -16.57
CA SER A 143 19.00 13.18 -16.70
C SER A 143 18.49 12.61 -15.38
N SER A 144 19.11 12.98 -14.26
CA SER A 144 18.71 12.53 -12.93
C SER A 144 17.39 13.17 -12.47
N VAL A 145 17.18 14.45 -12.81
CA VAL A 145 15.91 15.15 -12.56
C VAL A 145 14.80 14.51 -13.36
N LEU A 146 14.99 14.32 -14.68
CA LEU A 146 13.97 13.77 -15.55
C LEU A 146 13.62 12.33 -15.21
N ALA A 147 14.59 11.48 -14.91
CA ALA A 147 14.34 10.13 -14.42
C ALA A 147 13.56 10.13 -13.09
N GLY A 148 13.87 11.08 -12.19
CA GLY A 148 13.13 11.25 -10.94
C GLY A 148 11.68 11.67 -11.15
N LEU A 149 11.43 12.61 -12.07
CA LEU A 149 10.08 13.02 -12.44
C LEU A 149 9.31 11.91 -13.17
N SER A 150 9.97 11.12 -14.03
CA SER A 150 9.37 9.94 -14.67
C SER A 150 8.94 8.88 -13.65
N LEU A 151 9.69 8.69 -12.56
CA LEU A 151 9.26 7.82 -11.46
C LEU A 151 8.12 8.47 -10.65
N ALA A 152 8.26 9.76 -10.32
CA ALA A 152 7.29 10.49 -9.50
C ALA A 152 5.89 10.54 -10.13
N PHE A 153 5.82 10.65 -11.45
CA PHE A 153 4.55 10.71 -12.18
C PHE A 153 4.14 9.37 -12.79
N SER A 154 4.76 8.26 -12.38
CA SER A 154 4.22 6.92 -12.66
C SER A 154 2.94 6.75 -11.85
N LYS A 155 1.93 6.09 -12.43
CA LYS A 155 0.59 6.00 -11.83
C LYS A 155 0.66 5.41 -10.41
N THR A 156 1.26 4.24 -10.26
CA THR A 156 1.31 3.56 -8.96
C THR A 156 2.12 4.35 -7.93
N PHE A 157 3.29 4.90 -8.32
CA PHE A 157 4.14 5.66 -7.39
C PHE A 157 3.43 6.94 -6.90
N TRP A 158 2.78 7.67 -7.81
CA TRP A 158 2.01 8.86 -7.46
C TRP A 158 0.81 8.50 -6.58
N PHE A 159 0.08 7.44 -6.89
CA PHE A 159 -1.07 7.00 -6.08
C PHE A 159 -0.68 6.75 -4.61
N GLN A 160 0.51 6.19 -4.34
CA GLN A 160 0.99 6.01 -2.95
C GLN A 160 1.22 7.31 -2.18
N SER A 161 1.23 8.46 -2.85
CA SER A 161 1.39 9.77 -2.21
C SER A 161 0.07 10.43 -1.79
N THR A 162 -1.07 9.91 -2.23
CA THR A 162 -2.36 10.61 -2.14
C THR A 162 -3.06 10.37 -0.81
N SER A 163 -2.73 9.28 -0.12
CA SER A 163 -3.41 8.86 1.11
C SER A 163 -2.48 8.06 2.02
N VAL A 164 -2.91 7.84 3.26
CA VAL A 164 -2.15 7.05 4.23
C VAL A 164 -2.05 5.60 3.78
N GLU A 165 -0.82 5.19 3.44
CA GLU A 165 -0.51 3.82 3.04
C GLU A 165 0.91 3.43 3.45
N VAL A 166 1.13 2.15 3.73
CA VAL A 166 2.43 1.62 4.21
C VAL A 166 3.52 1.72 3.14
N TYR A 167 3.12 1.72 1.87
CA TYR A 167 4.03 1.74 0.73
C TYR A 167 4.67 3.12 0.52
N SER A 168 4.01 4.20 0.91
CA SER A 168 4.55 5.57 0.82
C SER A 168 5.90 5.69 1.56
N PHE A 169 5.94 5.22 2.80
CA PHE A 169 7.17 5.17 3.59
C PHE A 169 8.13 4.08 3.10
N HIS A 170 7.59 2.96 2.61
CA HIS A 170 8.41 1.91 2.02
C HIS A 170 9.22 2.41 0.83
N LEU A 171 8.66 3.27 -0.03
CA LEU A 171 9.36 3.88 -1.16
C LEU A 171 10.58 4.70 -0.72
N LEU A 172 10.45 5.47 0.37
CA LEU A 172 11.57 6.21 0.94
C LEU A 172 12.66 5.26 1.47
N LEU A 173 12.27 4.22 2.21
CA LEU A 173 13.20 3.21 2.72
C LEU A 173 13.91 2.47 1.59
N MET A 174 13.19 2.06 0.54
CA MET A 174 13.78 1.39 -0.63
C MET A 174 14.77 2.29 -1.37
N SER A 175 14.45 3.58 -1.54
CA SER A 175 15.39 4.55 -2.11
C SER A 175 16.64 4.72 -1.24
N LEU A 176 16.51 4.73 0.08
CA LEU A 176 17.66 4.80 1.02
C LEU A 176 18.50 3.51 1.03
N ILE A 177 17.85 2.35 0.93
CA ILE A 177 18.51 1.03 0.81
C ILE A 177 19.35 1.01 -0.48
N ILE A 178 18.77 1.40 -1.61
CA ILE A 178 19.50 1.45 -2.89
C ILE A 178 20.64 2.47 -2.82
N LEU A 179 20.40 3.68 -2.30
CA LEU A 179 21.44 4.70 -2.15
C LEU A 179 22.62 4.21 -1.29
N SER A 180 22.33 3.65 -0.12
CA SER A 180 23.36 3.17 0.81
C SER A 180 24.13 1.98 0.24
N LEU A 181 23.46 1.06 -0.46
CA LEU A 181 24.10 -0.04 -1.19
C LEU A 181 25.05 0.48 -2.28
N ILE A 182 24.56 1.39 -3.13
CA ILE A 182 25.35 1.98 -4.23
C ILE A 182 26.57 2.72 -3.66
N LYS A 183 26.40 3.50 -2.58
CA LYS A 183 27.52 4.17 -1.89
C LYS A 183 28.52 3.18 -1.32
N ALA A 184 28.07 2.11 -0.69
CA ALA A 184 28.92 1.06 -0.14
C ALA A 184 29.68 0.29 -1.23
N PHE A 185 29.06 0.08 -2.39
CA PHE A 185 29.71 -0.55 -3.53
C PHE A 185 30.80 0.35 -4.15
N VAL A 186 30.54 1.66 -4.27
CA VAL A 186 31.44 2.64 -4.89
C VAL A 186 32.63 3.00 -3.99
N ASN A 187 32.47 2.98 -2.66
CA ASN A 187 33.50 3.44 -1.73
C ASN A 187 34.86 2.76 -1.98
N ARG A 188 35.83 3.53 -2.49
CA ARG A 188 37.15 3.05 -2.91
C ARG A 188 38.17 3.01 -1.77
N ASN A 189 37.91 3.75 -0.70
CA ASN A 189 38.84 3.91 0.43
C ASN A 189 38.79 2.74 1.42
N GLU A 190 37.80 1.85 1.28
CA GLU A 190 37.71 0.63 2.06
C GLU A 190 38.70 -0.38 1.47
N SER A 191 39.90 -0.42 2.06
CA SER A 191 40.88 -1.47 1.79
C SER A 191 40.32 -2.85 2.14
N SER A 192 40.87 -3.91 1.56
CA SER A 192 40.52 -5.30 1.90
C SER A 192 40.66 -5.62 3.38
N ASP A 193 41.44 -4.82 4.11
CA ASP A 193 41.83 -5.03 5.50
C ASP A 193 40.98 -4.20 6.49
N ASP A 194 40.19 -3.24 6.01
CA ASP A 194 39.25 -2.50 6.87
C ASP A 194 37.94 -3.29 7.05
N LEU A 195 37.95 -4.14 8.08
CA LEU A 195 36.83 -4.98 8.47
C LEU A 195 35.62 -4.18 8.98
N LYS A 196 35.78 -2.88 9.30
CA LYS A 196 34.71 -1.98 9.78
C LYS A 196 34.24 -1.06 8.67
N THR A 197 33.59 -1.66 7.70
CA THR A 197 33.21 -1.01 6.46
C THR A 197 31.98 -0.11 6.67
N LYS A 198 32.18 1.13 7.17
CA LYS A 198 31.13 2.05 7.64
C LYS A 198 29.94 2.18 6.67
N SER A 199 30.18 2.17 5.36
CA SER A 199 29.11 2.29 4.36
C SER A 199 28.22 1.05 4.27
N TRP A 200 28.77 -0.15 4.43
CA TRP A 200 28.00 -1.39 4.46
C TRP A 200 27.17 -1.55 5.75
N LEU A 201 27.62 -0.93 6.86
CA LEU A 201 26.82 -0.87 8.09
C LEU A 201 25.60 0.04 7.95
N TRP A 202 25.74 1.18 7.24
CA TRP A 202 24.58 2.01 6.89
C TRP A 202 23.59 1.27 6.00
N PHE A 203 24.08 0.49 5.03
CA PHE A 203 23.22 -0.37 4.22
C PHE A 203 22.48 -1.40 5.09
N ALA A 204 23.17 -2.09 6.00
CA ALA A 204 22.54 -3.05 6.92
C ALA A 204 21.49 -2.39 7.83
N PHE A 205 21.76 -1.17 8.30
CA PHE A 205 20.83 -0.36 9.08
C PHE A 205 19.55 -0.04 8.29
N PHE A 206 19.66 0.53 7.08
CA PHE A 206 18.48 0.85 6.27
C PHE A 206 17.74 -0.40 5.80
N LEU A 207 18.45 -1.50 5.53
CA LEU A 207 17.83 -2.78 5.21
C LEU A 207 16.97 -3.29 6.37
N ALA A 208 17.46 -3.20 7.61
CA ALA A 208 16.67 -3.56 8.79
C ALA A 208 15.42 -2.69 8.92
N LEU A 209 15.54 -1.37 8.75
CA LEU A 209 14.38 -0.48 8.76
C LEU A 209 13.36 -0.84 7.67
N GLY A 210 13.82 -1.23 6.47
CA GLY A 210 12.98 -1.75 5.40
C GLY A 210 12.12 -2.94 5.85
N PHE A 211 12.75 -3.95 6.46
CA PHE A 211 12.03 -5.11 6.99
C PHE A 211 11.03 -4.75 8.09
N THR A 212 11.36 -3.78 8.96
CA THR A 212 10.42 -3.28 9.98
C THR A 212 9.26 -2.44 9.40
N ASN A 213 9.26 -2.20 8.09
CA ASN A 213 8.15 -1.61 7.38
C ASN A 213 7.41 -2.67 6.59
N HIS A 214 7.98 -3.21 5.51
CA HIS A 214 7.26 -4.14 4.61
C HIS A 214 8.16 -5.28 4.12
N MET A 215 7.61 -6.50 4.04
CA MET A 215 8.35 -7.71 3.66
C MET A 215 8.83 -7.73 2.20
N THR A 216 8.26 -6.92 1.32
CA THR A 216 8.75 -6.71 -0.06
C THR A 216 10.20 -6.20 -0.10
N THR A 217 10.74 -5.72 1.03
CA THR A 217 12.19 -5.50 1.19
C THR A 217 13.02 -6.71 0.78
N LEU A 218 12.52 -7.93 1.00
CA LEU A 218 13.21 -9.17 0.66
C LEU A 218 13.52 -9.31 -0.84
N LEU A 219 12.72 -8.66 -1.71
CA LEU A 219 12.83 -8.75 -3.17
C LEU A 219 14.12 -8.13 -3.73
N ILE A 220 14.78 -7.23 -2.98
CA ILE A 220 16.05 -6.64 -3.40
C ILE A 220 17.26 -7.53 -3.05
N LEU A 221 17.11 -8.49 -2.14
CA LEU A 221 18.23 -9.27 -1.59
C LEU A 221 19.02 -10.06 -2.65
N PRO A 222 18.40 -10.69 -3.66
CA PRO A 222 19.16 -11.38 -4.71
C PRO A 222 20.07 -10.41 -5.49
N GLY A 223 19.60 -9.19 -5.77
CA GLY A 223 20.39 -8.14 -6.39
C GLY A 223 21.52 -7.65 -5.47
N VAL A 224 21.23 -7.44 -4.19
CA VAL A 224 22.22 -7.07 -3.16
C VAL A 224 23.34 -8.09 -3.10
N ALA A 225 23.01 -9.38 -3.04
CA ALA A 225 23.97 -10.48 -3.00
C ALA A 225 24.89 -10.43 -4.24
N TYR A 226 24.30 -10.26 -5.42
CA TYR A 226 25.06 -10.10 -6.65
C TYR A 226 26.07 -8.93 -6.59
N LEU A 227 25.65 -7.73 -6.19
CA LEU A 227 26.57 -6.58 -6.09
C LEU A 227 27.64 -6.79 -5.02
N TYR A 228 27.25 -7.32 -3.86
CA TYR A 228 28.16 -7.60 -2.75
C TYR A 228 29.29 -8.55 -3.16
N PHE A 229 28.94 -9.71 -3.74
CA PHE A 229 29.93 -10.70 -4.15
C PHE A 229 30.69 -10.28 -5.41
N THR A 230 30.13 -9.44 -6.27
CA THR A 230 30.89 -8.82 -7.36
C THR A 230 31.96 -7.86 -6.84
N ARG A 231 31.72 -7.18 -5.72
CA ARG A 231 32.70 -6.28 -5.08
C ARG A 231 33.79 -7.05 -4.34
N TRP A 232 33.39 -8.03 -3.53
CA TRP A 232 34.25 -8.62 -2.52
C TRP A 232 34.67 -10.07 -2.81
N GLY A 233 34.02 -10.75 -3.75
CA GLY A 233 34.22 -12.17 -4.02
C GLY A 233 33.75 -13.08 -2.89
N PHE A 234 33.74 -14.39 -3.15
CA PHE A 234 33.42 -15.42 -2.17
C PHE A 234 34.67 -15.81 -1.37
N ASN A 235 34.86 -15.22 -0.19
CA ASN A 235 35.98 -15.52 0.71
C ASN A 235 35.60 -15.32 2.19
N LYS A 236 36.48 -15.74 3.11
CA LYS A 236 36.27 -15.66 4.56
C LYS A 236 36.01 -14.23 5.06
N ASN A 237 36.72 -13.23 4.52
CA ASN A 237 36.54 -11.82 4.91
C ASN A 237 35.18 -11.28 4.47
N SER A 238 34.67 -11.71 3.32
CA SER A 238 33.31 -11.42 2.88
C SER A 238 32.28 -12.01 3.86
N VAL A 239 32.41 -13.29 4.23
CA VAL A 239 31.50 -13.90 5.22
C VAL A 239 31.56 -13.19 6.57
N PHE A 240 32.75 -12.82 7.04
CA PHE A 240 32.91 -12.09 8.29
C PHE A 240 32.24 -10.71 8.26
N ARG A 241 32.37 -9.96 7.15
CA ARG A 241 31.66 -8.68 6.96
C ARG A 241 30.15 -8.85 6.97
N ILE A 242 29.62 -9.90 6.33
CA ILE A 242 28.20 -10.25 6.45
C ILE A 242 27.84 -10.48 7.92
N GLY A 243 28.66 -11.17 8.70
CA GLY A 243 28.46 -11.34 10.15
C GLY A 243 28.33 -10.02 10.91
N ILE A 244 29.20 -9.04 10.63
CA ILE A 244 29.12 -7.70 11.26
C ILE A 244 27.85 -6.96 10.80
N MET A 245 27.51 -7.03 9.51
CA MET A 245 26.29 -6.43 8.97
C MET A 245 25.05 -7.04 9.62
N LEU A 246 25.01 -8.36 9.81
CA LEU A 246 23.92 -9.07 10.48
C LEU A 246 23.80 -8.65 11.94
N LEU A 247 24.90 -8.39 12.65
CA LEU A 247 24.85 -7.87 14.02
C LEU A 247 24.12 -6.52 14.09
N VAL A 248 24.47 -5.58 13.20
CA VAL A 248 23.77 -4.28 13.11
C VAL A 248 22.31 -4.48 12.70
N PHE A 249 22.09 -5.28 11.66
CA PHE A 249 20.77 -5.59 11.11
C PHE A 249 19.82 -6.13 12.19
N PHE A 250 20.20 -7.21 12.87
CA PHE A 250 19.35 -7.83 13.91
C PHE A 250 19.20 -6.94 15.13
N SER A 251 20.20 -6.14 15.51
CA SER A 251 20.08 -5.20 16.63
C SER A 251 18.98 -4.16 16.36
N VAL A 252 18.96 -3.58 15.15
CA VAL A 252 17.93 -2.62 14.73
C VAL A 252 16.57 -3.32 14.60
N LEU A 253 16.55 -4.50 13.97
CA LEU A 253 15.34 -5.28 13.74
C LEU A 253 14.63 -5.62 15.06
N VAL A 254 15.37 -6.14 16.05
CA VAL A 254 14.86 -6.49 17.38
C VAL A 254 14.41 -5.24 18.13
N LEU A 255 15.18 -4.15 18.06
CA LEU A 255 14.83 -2.89 18.72
C LEU A 255 13.47 -2.38 18.23
N VAL A 256 13.25 -2.33 16.92
CA VAL A 256 12.00 -1.80 16.36
C VAL A 256 10.84 -2.79 16.56
N TYR A 257 11.04 -4.09 16.35
CA TYR A 257 9.98 -5.08 16.56
C TYR A 257 9.63 -5.32 18.03
N SER A 258 10.46 -4.90 18.98
CA SER A 258 10.09 -4.89 20.40
C SER A 258 8.81 -4.08 20.67
N TYR A 259 8.43 -3.19 19.75
CA TYR A 259 7.13 -2.52 19.73
C TYR A 259 5.96 -3.48 19.92
N PHE A 260 5.94 -4.63 19.25
CA PHE A 260 4.80 -5.55 19.28
C PHE A 260 4.49 -6.11 20.66
N PRO A 261 5.38 -6.85 21.34
CA PRO A 261 5.06 -7.43 22.63
C PRO A 261 4.78 -6.34 23.68
N ILE A 262 5.50 -5.21 23.62
CA ILE A 262 5.28 -4.09 24.53
C ILE A 262 3.89 -3.49 24.33
N ARG A 263 3.50 -3.24 23.07
CA ARG A 263 2.24 -2.58 22.78
C ARG A 263 1.07 -3.53 22.94
N ALA A 264 1.15 -4.76 22.43
CA ALA A 264 0.12 -5.79 22.57
C ALA A 264 -0.23 -6.08 24.04
N ALA A 265 0.77 -6.13 24.93
CA ALA A 265 0.57 -6.30 26.37
C ALA A 265 -0.18 -5.14 27.05
N ARG A 266 -0.29 -3.98 26.39
CA ARG A 266 -1.08 -2.82 26.85
C ARG A 266 -2.47 -2.76 26.24
N GLU A 267 -2.88 -3.80 25.51
CA GLU A 267 -4.23 -3.95 24.94
C GLU A 267 -4.71 -2.67 24.21
N PRO A 268 -4.01 -2.20 23.16
CA PRO A 268 -4.47 -1.08 22.35
C PRO A 268 -5.86 -1.35 21.77
N TYR A 269 -6.60 -0.27 21.46
CA TYR A 269 -7.88 -0.39 20.75
C TYR A 269 -7.77 -1.23 19.48
N LEU A 270 -6.71 -1.04 18.70
CA LEU A 270 -6.40 -1.88 17.54
C LEU A 270 -5.20 -2.76 17.88
N ASN A 271 -5.43 -4.06 17.98
CA ASN A 271 -4.44 -5.05 18.42
C ASN A 271 -4.42 -6.26 17.46
N TRP A 272 -4.21 -6.03 16.16
CA TRP A 272 -4.33 -7.09 15.16
C TRP A 272 -3.35 -8.23 15.42
N GLY A 273 -3.86 -9.45 15.51
CA GLY A 273 -3.03 -10.64 15.77
C GLY A 273 -2.59 -10.81 17.23
N ASN A 274 -2.77 -9.79 18.09
CA ASN A 274 -2.30 -9.75 19.47
C ASN A 274 -0.87 -10.32 19.66
N PRO A 275 0.17 -9.74 19.03
CA PRO A 275 1.54 -10.27 19.01
C PRO A 275 2.28 -10.04 20.35
N VAL A 276 1.77 -10.64 21.42
CA VAL A 276 2.30 -10.54 22.79
C VAL A 276 3.39 -11.58 23.10
N ASP A 277 3.37 -12.72 22.41
CA ASP A 277 4.30 -13.84 22.58
C ASP A 277 5.01 -14.20 21.26
N TRP A 278 6.04 -15.04 21.34
CA TRP A 278 6.86 -15.39 20.17
C TRP A 278 6.08 -16.04 19.02
N GLU A 279 5.12 -16.92 19.32
CA GLU A 279 4.33 -17.60 18.29
C GLU A 279 3.51 -16.58 17.50
N ARG A 280 2.85 -15.66 18.20
CA ARG A 280 2.02 -14.61 17.59
C ARG A 280 2.85 -13.54 16.90
N ILE A 281 3.99 -13.14 17.47
CA ILE A 281 4.95 -12.21 16.84
C ILE A 281 5.44 -12.79 15.51
N TYR A 282 5.86 -14.05 15.50
CA TYR A 282 6.33 -14.72 14.29
C TYR A 282 5.26 -14.73 13.20
N ARG A 283 4.02 -15.15 13.54
CA ARG A 283 2.90 -15.17 12.59
C ARG A 283 2.55 -13.80 12.04
N HIS A 284 2.63 -12.78 12.89
CA HIS A 284 2.34 -11.39 12.53
C HIS A 284 3.41 -10.85 11.57
N ILE A 285 4.69 -11.00 11.89
CA ILE A 285 5.79 -10.53 11.04
C ILE A 285 5.83 -11.31 9.71
N SER A 286 5.59 -12.62 9.74
CA SER A 286 5.66 -13.46 8.54
C SER A 286 4.47 -13.31 7.59
N GLY A 287 3.47 -12.49 7.94
CA GLY A 287 2.23 -12.38 7.18
C GLY A 287 1.48 -13.70 7.09
N PHE A 288 1.55 -14.55 8.12
CA PHE A 288 1.06 -15.93 8.08
C PHE A 288 -0.40 -16.03 7.59
N GLN A 289 -1.23 -15.07 7.98
CA GLN A 289 -2.63 -14.97 7.58
C GLN A 289 -2.83 -14.84 6.05
N TYR A 290 -1.88 -14.23 5.35
CA TYR A 290 -1.98 -13.91 3.93
C TYR A 290 -1.26 -14.91 3.02
N GLN A 291 -0.49 -15.85 3.59
CA GLN A 291 0.28 -16.83 2.82
C GLN A 291 -0.59 -17.75 1.96
N VAL A 292 -1.88 -17.89 2.28
CA VAL A 292 -2.82 -18.71 1.49
C VAL A 292 -3.03 -18.19 0.07
N TRP A 293 -2.80 -16.89 -0.15
CA TRP A 293 -2.95 -16.23 -1.45
C TRP A 293 -1.65 -16.20 -2.26
N LEU A 294 -0.52 -16.61 -1.66
CA LEU A 294 0.77 -16.67 -2.33
C LEU A 294 0.92 -18.02 -3.04
N PHE A 295 1.33 -17.96 -4.31
CA PHE A 295 1.50 -19.11 -5.20
C PHE A 295 0.25 -20.01 -5.27
N SER A 296 -0.93 -19.38 -5.26
CA SER A 296 -2.22 -20.09 -5.21
C SER A 296 -2.49 -20.93 -6.47
N SER A 297 -2.19 -20.39 -7.66
CA SER A 297 -2.34 -21.11 -8.93
C SER A 297 -1.57 -20.46 -10.09
N ALA A 298 -1.35 -21.23 -11.16
CA ALA A 298 -0.77 -20.72 -12.40
C ALA A 298 -1.71 -19.75 -13.15
N ASP A 299 -3.03 -19.90 -12.99
CA ASP A 299 -4.02 -19.03 -13.62
C ASP A 299 -4.00 -17.62 -13.00
N VAL A 300 -3.85 -17.54 -11.67
CA VAL A 300 -3.60 -16.27 -10.96
C VAL A 300 -2.31 -15.62 -11.48
N ALA A 301 -1.22 -16.39 -11.57
CA ALA A 301 0.05 -15.87 -12.08
C ALA A 301 -0.08 -15.29 -13.50
N LYS A 302 -0.84 -15.96 -14.38
CA LYS A 302 -1.13 -15.45 -15.71
C LYS A 302 -1.97 -14.18 -15.67
N LYS A 303 -3.07 -14.16 -14.90
CA LYS A 303 -3.95 -12.99 -14.75
C LYS A 303 -3.17 -11.76 -14.28
N GLN A 304 -2.36 -11.90 -13.21
CA GLN A 304 -1.59 -10.79 -12.66
C GLN A 304 -0.45 -10.35 -13.59
N PHE A 305 0.13 -11.28 -14.36
CA PHE A 305 1.12 -10.91 -15.38
C PHE A 305 0.48 -10.12 -16.54
N GLU A 306 -0.68 -10.54 -17.03
CA GLU A 306 -1.44 -9.79 -18.04
C GLU A 306 -1.82 -8.40 -17.52
N TYR A 307 -2.28 -8.32 -16.26
CA TYR A 307 -2.55 -7.06 -15.58
C TYR A 307 -1.32 -6.13 -15.54
N PHE A 308 -0.16 -6.65 -15.12
CA PHE A 308 1.09 -5.90 -15.10
C PHE A 308 1.48 -5.35 -16.48
N ILE A 309 1.36 -6.15 -17.54
CA ILE A 309 1.67 -5.72 -18.90
C ILE A 309 0.68 -4.65 -19.40
N ASN A 310 -0.61 -4.81 -19.11
CA ASN A 310 -1.64 -3.88 -19.53
C ASN A 310 -1.52 -2.51 -18.82
N ASN A 311 -1.10 -2.50 -17.56
CA ASN A 311 -0.85 -1.27 -16.80
C ASN A 311 0.50 -0.62 -17.12
N PHE A 312 1.37 -1.25 -17.90
CA PHE A 312 2.71 -0.71 -18.15
C PHE A 312 2.70 0.68 -18.82
N THR A 313 1.70 0.96 -19.65
CA THR A 313 1.54 2.24 -20.34
C THR A 313 1.14 3.38 -19.40
N SER A 314 0.37 3.13 -18.33
CA SER A 314 0.08 4.15 -17.31
C SER A 314 1.28 4.38 -16.39
N GLU A 315 2.23 3.44 -16.29
CA GLU A 315 3.43 3.65 -15.50
C GLU A 315 4.47 4.53 -16.20
N TYR A 316 4.73 4.29 -17.49
CA TYR A 316 5.81 5.01 -18.20
C TYR A 316 5.38 5.71 -19.49
N SER A 317 4.20 5.42 -20.06
CA SER A 317 3.71 6.07 -21.29
C SER A 317 4.82 6.12 -22.38
N ILE A 318 5.04 7.28 -23.00
CA ILE A 318 6.11 7.52 -23.98
C ILE A 318 7.51 7.38 -23.37
N THR A 319 7.68 7.59 -22.06
CA THR A 319 8.98 7.42 -21.38
C THR A 319 9.47 5.97 -21.40
N THR A 320 8.59 5.00 -21.70
CA THR A 320 8.97 3.60 -22.01
C THR A 320 10.08 3.50 -23.05
N ILE A 321 10.05 4.32 -24.10
CA ILE A 321 11.08 4.32 -25.15
C ILE A 321 12.45 4.70 -24.56
N ILE A 322 12.45 5.67 -23.63
CA ILE A 322 13.65 6.13 -22.93
C ILE A 322 14.17 5.07 -21.98
N VAL A 323 13.29 4.35 -21.28
CA VAL A 323 13.62 3.21 -20.43
C VAL A 323 14.29 2.10 -21.26
N LEU A 324 13.67 1.67 -22.38
CA LEU A 324 14.21 0.62 -23.25
C LEU A 324 15.56 1.01 -23.84
N PHE A 325 15.71 2.25 -24.28
CA PHE A 325 17.00 2.74 -24.75
C PHE A 325 18.04 2.74 -23.61
N GLY A 326 17.65 3.17 -22.42
CA GLY A 326 18.47 3.12 -21.22
C GLY A 326 18.92 1.71 -20.82
N VAL A 327 18.07 0.70 -20.99
CA VAL A 327 18.42 -0.72 -20.80
C VAL A 327 19.57 -1.10 -21.72
N ILE A 328 19.46 -0.81 -23.02
CA ILE A 328 20.49 -1.14 -24.02
C ILE A 328 21.83 -0.49 -23.67
N ILE A 329 21.81 0.79 -23.29
CA ILE A 329 23.03 1.52 -22.91
C ILE A 329 23.62 0.96 -21.61
N SER A 330 22.78 0.59 -20.65
CA SER A 330 23.22 0.05 -19.35
C SER A 330 23.95 -1.29 -19.49
N ILE A 331 23.52 -2.16 -20.42
CA ILE A 331 24.21 -3.43 -20.72
C ILE A 331 25.69 -3.18 -21.07
N ILE A 332 25.96 -2.11 -21.84
CA ILE A 332 27.29 -1.82 -22.37
C ILE A 332 28.14 -1.01 -21.38
N ARG A 333 27.53 -0.04 -20.69
CA ARG A 333 28.25 0.99 -19.92
C ARG A 333 28.26 0.76 -18.42
N SER A 334 27.24 0.11 -17.88
CA SER A 334 27.03 -0.09 -16.45
C SER A 334 26.52 -1.51 -16.17
N SER A 335 27.13 -2.51 -16.82
CA SER A 335 26.67 -3.90 -16.83
C SER A 335 26.39 -4.48 -15.44
N LYS A 336 27.14 -4.07 -14.41
CA LYS A 336 26.87 -4.50 -13.04
C LYS A 336 25.56 -3.93 -12.50
N LEU A 337 25.27 -2.66 -12.74
CA LEU A 337 23.97 -2.07 -12.37
C LEU A 337 22.84 -2.66 -13.22
N PHE A 338 23.10 -2.93 -14.50
CA PHE A 338 22.13 -3.61 -15.34
C PHE A 338 21.69 -4.95 -14.74
N ILE A 339 22.64 -5.80 -14.36
CA ILE A 339 22.34 -7.09 -13.75
C ILE A 339 21.63 -6.91 -12.40
N PHE A 340 22.07 -5.95 -11.57
CA PHE A 340 21.43 -5.66 -10.28
C PHE A 340 19.94 -5.30 -10.41
N PHE A 341 19.62 -4.33 -11.28
CA PHE A 341 18.25 -3.89 -11.49
C PHE A 341 17.43 -4.93 -12.26
N LEU A 342 18.03 -5.69 -13.17
CA LEU A 342 17.35 -6.81 -13.84
C LEU A 342 16.96 -7.91 -12.85
N ILE A 343 17.86 -8.30 -11.95
CA ILE A 343 17.56 -9.30 -10.90
C ILE A 343 16.43 -8.78 -10.01
N SER A 344 16.53 -7.52 -9.55
CA SER A 344 15.51 -6.92 -8.67
C SER A 344 14.16 -6.83 -9.37
N PHE A 345 14.13 -6.44 -10.65
CA PHE A 345 12.93 -6.43 -11.48
C PHE A 345 12.30 -7.81 -11.62
N VAL A 346 13.08 -8.82 -12.03
CA VAL A 346 12.58 -10.18 -12.27
C VAL A 346 12.03 -10.82 -10.99
N PHE A 347 12.74 -10.70 -9.87
CA PHE A 347 12.27 -11.24 -8.59
C PHE A 347 11.02 -10.52 -8.08
N THR A 348 10.92 -9.21 -8.29
CA THR A 348 9.73 -8.45 -7.93
C THR A 348 8.54 -8.92 -8.76
N VAL A 349 8.64 -8.91 -10.09
CA VAL A 349 7.54 -9.36 -10.97
C VAL A 349 7.16 -10.80 -10.66
N PHE A 350 8.13 -11.70 -10.50
CA PHE A 350 7.87 -13.10 -10.20
C PHE A 350 7.11 -13.28 -8.88
N TYR A 351 7.48 -12.57 -7.82
CA TYR A 351 6.77 -12.63 -6.55
C TYR A 351 5.35 -12.07 -6.68
N SER A 352 5.22 -10.87 -7.26
CA SER A 352 3.96 -10.13 -7.29
C SER A 352 2.91 -10.80 -8.18
N ILE A 353 3.28 -11.39 -9.33
CA ILE A 353 2.31 -12.12 -10.15
C ILE A 353 1.76 -13.35 -9.43
N ASN A 354 2.52 -13.95 -8.52
CA ASN A 354 2.09 -15.11 -7.75
C ASN A 354 1.29 -14.73 -6.50
N TYR A 355 0.81 -13.49 -6.37
CA TYR A 355 -0.01 -13.07 -5.23
C TYR A 355 -1.44 -12.72 -5.67
N ASP A 356 -2.40 -13.47 -5.15
CA ASP A 356 -3.82 -13.36 -5.51
C ASP A 356 -4.55 -12.31 -4.65
N ILE A 357 -4.29 -11.04 -4.93
CA ILE A 357 -4.94 -9.89 -4.31
C ILE A 357 -5.41 -8.89 -5.36
N ASN A 358 -6.39 -8.06 -5.00
CA ASN A 358 -7.00 -7.09 -5.92
C ASN A 358 -6.16 -5.81 -6.07
N ASP A 359 -5.47 -5.39 -5.01
CA ASP A 359 -4.66 -4.18 -4.88
C ASP A 359 -3.16 -4.45 -5.19
N ILE A 360 -2.90 -5.25 -6.22
CA ILE A 360 -1.55 -5.78 -6.50
C ILE A 360 -0.52 -4.73 -6.94
N ASP A 361 -0.95 -3.56 -7.43
CA ASP A 361 -0.07 -2.54 -8.03
C ASP A 361 1.11 -2.17 -7.13
N ALA A 362 0.88 -2.00 -5.83
CA ALA A 362 1.91 -1.62 -4.87
C ALA A 362 3.05 -2.66 -4.74
N TYR A 363 2.77 -3.93 -5.04
CA TYR A 363 3.78 -4.99 -5.05
C TYR A 363 4.73 -4.92 -6.25
N PHE A 364 4.40 -4.15 -7.29
CA PHE A 364 5.28 -3.92 -8.44
C PHE A 364 6.20 -2.70 -8.27
N LEU A 365 6.11 -1.94 -7.18
CA LEU A 365 6.87 -0.69 -6.99
C LEU A 365 8.39 -0.84 -7.16
N LEU A 366 9.02 -1.92 -6.67
CA LEU A 366 10.45 -2.15 -6.87
C LEU A 366 10.82 -2.44 -8.34
N ALA A 367 9.91 -3.05 -9.10
CA ALA A 367 10.07 -3.24 -10.53
C ALA A 367 10.06 -1.89 -11.26
N TYR A 368 9.11 -1.01 -10.91
CA TYR A 368 9.06 0.36 -11.45
C TYR A 368 10.30 1.17 -11.06
N ILE A 369 10.73 1.17 -9.80
CA ILE A 369 11.99 1.82 -9.40
C ILE A 369 13.18 1.32 -10.23
N SER A 370 13.27 0.00 -10.48
CA SER A 370 14.33 -0.59 -11.30
C SER A 370 14.30 -0.08 -12.75
N LEU A 371 13.12 0.03 -13.35
CA LEU A 371 12.93 0.59 -14.69
C LEU A 371 13.28 2.08 -14.77
N ALA A 372 12.90 2.86 -13.75
CA ALA A 372 13.25 4.26 -13.66
C ALA A 372 14.78 4.47 -13.63
N PHE A 373 15.55 3.61 -12.95
CA PHE A 373 17.01 3.69 -13.00
C PHE A 373 17.59 3.44 -14.40
N PHE A 374 16.95 2.62 -15.23
CA PHE A 374 17.36 2.48 -16.63
C PHE A 374 17.12 3.78 -17.43
N SER A 375 16.02 4.48 -17.18
CA SER A 375 15.72 5.75 -17.86
C SER A 375 16.84 6.79 -17.65
N VAL A 376 17.56 6.77 -16.52
CA VAL A 376 18.71 7.66 -16.23
C VAL A 376 19.76 7.58 -17.35
N MET A 377 20.11 6.35 -17.76
CA MET A 377 21.08 6.12 -18.84
C MET A 377 20.52 6.49 -20.21
N GLY A 378 19.22 6.29 -20.41
CA GLY A 378 18.51 6.70 -21.63
C GLY A 378 18.56 8.21 -21.81
N PHE A 379 18.10 8.97 -20.81
CA PHE A 379 18.17 10.43 -20.79
C PHE A 379 19.60 10.93 -20.98
N ALA A 380 20.57 10.38 -20.24
CA ALA A 380 21.97 10.82 -20.33
C ALA A 380 22.55 10.64 -21.74
N LYS A 381 22.27 9.49 -22.37
CA LYS A 381 22.72 9.21 -23.74
C LYS A 381 22.05 10.13 -24.76
N ILE A 382 20.75 10.33 -24.67
CA ILE A 382 20.00 11.23 -25.58
C ILE A 382 20.56 12.65 -25.46
N PHE A 383 20.74 13.17 -24.24
CA PHE A 383 21.30 14.49 -24.04
C PHE A 383 22.74 14.62 -24.54
N TYR A 384 23.56 13.58 -24.40
CA TYR A 384 24.93 13.59 -24.91
C TYR A 384 24.95 13.78 -26.43
N GLU A 385 24.19 12.98 -27.18
CA GLU A 385 24.12 13.08 -28.65
C GLU A 385 23.57 14.44 -29.11
N LEU A 386 22.58 14.98 -28.41
CA LEU A 386 21.96 16.26 -28.78
C LEU A 386 22.76 17.48 -28.31
N SER A 387 23.79 17.28 -27.48
CA SER A 387 24.58 18.39 -26.91
C SER A 387 25.64 18.96 -27.84
N GLU A 388 25.92 18.32 -28.98
CA GLU A 388 26.93 18.76 -29.96
C GLU A 388 26.51 20.04 -30.72
N ASN A 389 25.22 20.36 -30.79
CA ASN A 389 24.69 21.56 -31.45
C ASN A 389 23.89 22.45 -30.48
N LYS A 390 24.31 23.72 -30.28
CA LYS A 390 23.72 24.65 -29.29
C LYS A 390 22.22 24.94 -29.50
N THR A 391 21.76 25.04 -30.75
CA THR A 391 20.34 25.30 -31.08
C THR A 391 19.52 24.04 -30.86
N VAL A 392 20.04 22.90 -31.33
CA VAL A 392 19.44 21.57 -31.11
C VAL A 392 19.35 21.26 -29.61
N LYS A 393 20.35 21.66 -28.81
CA LYS A 393 20.36 21.45 -27.35
C LYS A 393 19.19 22.10 -26.62
N ARG A 394 18.77 23.31 -27.00
CA ARG A 394 17.62 23.99 -26.36
C ARG A 394 16.30 23.32 -26.74
N ILE A 395 16.13 22.99 -28.01
CA ILE A 395 14.95 22.31 -28.54
C ILE A 395 14.86 20.88 -27.97
N ALA A 396 15.99 20.19 -27.86
CA ALA A 396 16.12 18.86 -27.28
C ALA A 396 15.65 18.80 -25.83
N VAL A 397 16.01 19.78 -24.99
CA VAL A 397 15.54 19.83 -23.59
C VAL A 397 14.00 19.88 -23.54
N VAL A 398 13.37 20.70 -24.38
CA VAL A 398 11.91 20.81 -24.43
C VAL A 398 11.27 19.50 -24.92
N ILE A 399 11.81 18.91 -25.98
CA ILE A 399 11.33 17.63 -26.53
C ILE A 399 11.48 16.48 -25.51
N ILE A 400 12.53 16.49 -24.69
CA ILE A 400 12.79 15.42 -23.71
C ILE A 400 11.97 15.59 -22.42
N ILE A 401 11.61 16.83 -22.06
CA ILE A 401 10.69 17.10 -20.95
C ILE A 401 9.25 16.67 -21.31
N LEU A 402 8.86 16.83 -22.58
CA LEU A 402 7.49 16.61 -23.04
C LEU A 402 6.93 15.21 -22.70
N PRO A 403 7.65 14.08 -22.89
CA PRO A 403 7.20 12.75 -22.45
C PRO A 403 6.84 12.67 -20.96
N VAL A 404 7.61 13.35 -20.10
CA VAL A 404 7.38 13.38 -18.65
C VAL A 404 6.13 14.19 -18.31
N LEU A 405 5.92 15.32 -19.00
CA LEU A 405 4.70 16.13 -18.84
C LEU A 405 3.45 15.42 -19.38
N ILE A 406 3.58 14.71 -20.51
CA ILE A 406 2.49 13.89 -21.05
C ILE A 406 2.11 12.79 -20.06
N GLN A 407 3.09 12.11 -19.48
CA GLN A 407 2.86 11.08 -18.46
C GLN A 407 2.17 11.67 -17.21
N ALA A 408 2.63 12.84 -16.74
CA ALA A 408 2.01 13.53 -15.62
C ALA A 408 0.54 13.89 -15.92
N TYR A 409 0.28 14.44 -17.10
CA TYR A 409 -1.07 14.79 -17.53
C TYR A 409 -1.97 13.56 -17.69
N SER A 410 -1.47 12.48 -18.31
CA SER A 410 -2.28 11.27 -18.55
C SER A 410 -2.66 10.53 -17.27
N ASN A 411 -1.86 10.67 -16.21
CA ASN A 411 -2.09 10.00 -14.94
C ASN A 411 -2.81 10.87 -13.91
N TYR A 412 -2.84 12.19 -14.08
CA TYR A 412 -3.40 13.12 -13.09
C TYR A 412 -4.83 12.72 -12.67
N ASP A 413 -5.74 12.60 -13.64
CA ASP A 413 -7.14 12.25 -13.38
C ASP A 413 -7.34 10.81 -12.87
N GLU A 414 -6.32 9.94 -12.97
CA GLU A 414 -6.36 8.57 -12.45
C GLU A 414 -5.97 8.48 -10.99
N VAL A 415 -5.12 9.40 -10.53
CA VAL A 415 -4.57 9.38 -9.18
C VAL A 415 -5.16 10.47 -8.30
N ASP A 416 -5.83 11.46 -8.87
CA ASP A 416 -6.45 12.55 -8.11
C ASP A 416 -7.49 12.04 -7.10
N GLN A 417 -7.25 12.32 -5.83
CA GLN A 417 -8.15 12.02 -4.71
C GLN A 417 -8.68 13.28 -4.02
N SER A 418 -8.40 14.48 -4.55
CA SER A 418 -8.66 15.77 -3.88
C SER A 418 -10.12 16.03 -3.52
N GLU A 419 -11.05 15.46 -4.29
CA GLU A 419 -12.50 15.60 -4.09
C GLU A 419 -13.18 14.32 -3.56
N VAL A 420 -12.39 13.36 -3.06
CA VAL A 420 -12.90 12.06 -2.61
C VAL A 420 -13.34 12.13 -1.15
N TYR A 421 -14.61 12.47 -0.94
CA TYR A 421 -15.28 12.49 0.38
C TYR A 421 -16.26 11.33 0.61
N VAL A 422 -16.56 10.56 -0.45
CA VAL A 422 -17.61 9.54 -0.44
C VAL A 422 -17.46 8.51 0.70
N TYR A 423 -16.23 8.12 1.05
CA TYR A 423 -15.97 7.14 2.12
C TYR A 423 -16.28 7.71 3.51
N GLU A 424 -15.92 8.96 3.76
CA GLU A 424 -16.29 9.68 4.98
C GLU A 424 -17.80 9.85 5.06
N ASP A 425 -18.39 10.43 4.01
CA ASP A 425 -19.81 10.74 3.96
C ASP A 425 -20.64 9.46 4.15
N TYR A 426 -20.27 8.37 3.46
CA TYR A 426 -20.95 7.08 3.57
C TYR A 426 -20.82 6.49 4.98
N THR A 427 -19.61 6.43 5.52
CA THR A 427 -19.37 5.85 6.85
C THR A 427 -20.12 6.63 7.93
N LYS A 428 -20.04 7.96 7.91
CA LYS A 428 -20.72 8.82 8.89
C LYS A 428 -22.24 8.76 8.73
N ALA A 429 -22.77 8.74 7.51
CA ALA A 429 -24.20 8.62 7.27
C ALA A 429 -24.75 7.24 7.71
N LEU A 430 -24.04 6.15 7.40
CA LEU A 430 -24.40 4.80 7.83
C LEU A 430 -24.40 4.70 9.36
N MET A 431 -23.34 5.16 10.03
CA MET A 431 -23.29 5.13 11.49
C MET A 431 -24.36 6.02 12.12
N ASN A 432 -24.66 7.19 11.57
CA ASN A 432 -25.77 8.04 12.04
C ASN A 432 -27.17 7.45 11.80
N SER A 433 -27.29 6.46 10.91
CA SER A 433 -28.58 5.83 10.60
C SER A 433 -29.06 4.81 11.63
N VAL A 434 -28.21 4.43 12.60
CA VAL A 434 -28.59 3.51 13.68
C VAL A 434 -28.75 4.20 15.02
N GLU A 435 -29.60 3.62 15.88
CA GLU A 435 -29.84 4.13 17.23
C GLU A 435 -28.58 4.07 18.10
N LYS A 436 -28.66 4.75 19.25
CA LYS A 436 -27.61 4.76 20.25
C LYS A 436 -27.36 3.35 20.80
N ASP A 437 -26.09 3.03 21.06
CA ASP A 437 -25.64 1.76 21.66
C ASP A 437 -25.91 0.50 20.79
N ALA A 438 -26.22 0.70 19.50
CA ALA A 438 -26.52 -0.37 18.54
C ALA A 438 -25.30 -1.23 18.18
N VAL A 439 -25.56 -2.41 17.60
CA VAL A 439 -24.56 -3.28 16.97
C VAL A 439 -24.71 -3.21 15.46
N ILE A 440 -23.59 -3.05 14.77
CA ILE A 440 -23.48 -3.23 13.33
C ILE A 440 -22.69 -4.50 13.06
N PHE A 441 -23.26 -5.40 12.28
CA PHE A 441 -22.62 -6.64 11.84
C PHE A 441 -22.36 -6.60 10.34
N SER A 442 -21.09 -6.55 9.94
CA SER A 442 -20.63 -6.36 8.56
C SER A 442 -19.34 -7.13 8.33
N TYR A 443 -18.96 -7.35 7.07
CA TYR A 443 -17.59 -7.72 6.71
C TYR A 443 -16.99 -6.77 5.69
N GLN A 444 -17.62 -5.62 5.46
CA GLN A 444 -17.20 -4.73 4.41
C GLN A 444 -15.99 -3.89 4.84
N TRP A 445 -14.82 -4.46 4.61
CA TRP A 445 -13.53 -3.87 4.94
C TRP A 445 -13.25 -2.60 4.13
N ASP A 446 -13.44 -2.68 2.81
CA ASP A 446 -12.83 -1.77 1.84
C ASP A 446 -13.40 -0.35 1.86
N TYR A 447 -14.57 -0.13 2.45
CA TYR A 447 -15.19 1.21 2.46
C TYR A 447 -16.08 1.47 3.67
N PHE A 448 -16.06 0.60 4.69
CA PHE A 448 -16.81 0.83 5.94
C PHE A 448 -16.01 0.48 7.19
N LEU A 449 -15.61 -0.78 7.39
CA LEU A 449 -15.01 -1.22 8.66
C LEU A 449 -13.70 -0.50 8.97
N SER A 450 -12.79 -0.44 7.99
CA SER A 450 -11.51 0.28 8.12
C SER A 450 -11.73 1.77 8.45
N ALA A 451 -12.57 2.46 7.67
CA ALA A 451 -12.94 3.85 7.89
C ALA A 451 -13.59 4.09 9.27
N SER A 452 -14.44 3.17 9.72
CA SER A 452 -15.13 3.27 11.01
C SER A 452 -14.15 3.28 12.19
N TYR A 453 -13.03 2.55 12.10
CA TYR A 453 -12.00 2.58 13.13
C TYR A 453 -11.37 3.96 13.30
N TYR A 454 -11.08 4.65 12.19
CA TYR A 454 -10.58 6.03 12.26
C TYR A 454 -11.59 6.96 12.91
N PHE A 455 -12.83 6.98 12.40
CA PHE A 455 -13.85 7.90 12.93
C PHE A 455 -14.19 7.64 14.39
N GLN A 456 -14.32 6.37 14.80
CA GLN A 456 -14.57 6.03 16.19
C GLN A 456 -13.38 6.36 17.09
N PHE A 457 -12.18 5.91 16.75
CA PHE A 457 -11.06 5.95 17.70
C PHE A 457 -10.25 7.25 17.65
N VAL A 458 -10.27 7.98 16.54
CA VAL A 458 -9.52 9.23 16.37
C VAL A 458 -10.42 10.45 16.48
N GLU A 459 -11.57 10.45 15.79
CA GLU A 459 -12.50 11.60 15.79
C GLU A 459 -13.58 11.55 16.88
N ASP A 460 -13.59 10.49 17.72
CA ASP A 460 -14.60 10.28 18.77
C ASP A 460 -16.05 10.23 18.22
N PHE A 461 -16.21 9.85 16.96
CA PHE A 461 -17.49 9.84 16.27
C PHE A 461 -18.23 8.52 16.51
N ARG A 462 -19.43 8.59 17.09
CA ARG A 462 -20.32 7.43 17.36
C ARG A 462 -19.60 6.26 18.04
N ARG A 463 -18.82 6.55 19.10
CA ARG A 463 -18.16 5.53 19.94
C ARG A 463 -19.12 4.60 20.68
N ASP A 464 -20.41 4.97 20.76
CA ASP A 464 -21.47 4.16 21.35
C ASP A 464 -21.81 2.91 20.53
N ILE A 465 -21.55 2.92 19.21
CA ILE A 465 -21.90 1.79 18.34
C ILE A 465 -20.84 0.69 18.40
N ALA A 466 -21.28 -0.54 18.59
CA ALA A 466 -20.44 -1.72 18.42
C ALA A 466 -20.36 -2.14 16.94
N VAL A 467 -19.21 -1.93 16.30
CA VAL A 467 -18.95 -2.39 14.93
C VAL A 467 -18.24 -3.74 14.97
N VAL A 468 -18.93 -4.79 14.52
CA VAL A 468 -18.45 -6.18 14.54
C VAL A 468 -18.17 -6.66 13.13
N ASP A 469 -16.91 -7.02 12.90
CA ASP A 469 -16.41 -7.63 11.66
C ASP A 469 -16.61 -9.15 11.72
N LYS A 470 -17.46 -9.66 10.83
CA LYS A 470 -17.74 -11.10 10.69
C LYS A 470 -16.49 -11.91 10.33
N GLU A 471 -15.61 -11.41 9.47
CA GLU A 471 -14.42 -12.16 9.05
C GLU A 471 -13.38 -12.23 10.18
N LEU A 472 -13.29 -11.18 11.00
CA LEU A 472 -12.41 -11.20 12.16
C LEU A 472 -12.93 -12.08 13.31
N LEU A 473 -14.24 -12.38 13.39
CA LEU A 473 -14.76 -13.40 14.33
C LEU A 473 -14.15 -14.79 14.10
N ARG A 474 -13.52 -15.04 12.93
CA ARG A 474 -12.77 -16.28 12.67
C ARG A 474 -11.37 -16.29 13.30
N ARG A 475 -10.97 -15.23 14.01
CA ARG A 475 -9.62 -15.05 14.55
C ARG A 475 -9.63 -15.05 16.07
N SER A 476 -8.75 -15.86 16.67
CA SER A 476 -8.70 -16.05 18.11
C SER A 476 -8.50 -14.75 18.91
N TRP A 477 -7.70 -13.83 18.37
CA TRP A 477 -7.39 -12.54 19.00
C TRP A 477 -8.53 -11.51 18.93
N TYR A 478 -9.49 -11.66 18.01
CA TYR A 478 -10.52 -10.63 17.80
C TYR A 478 -11.53 -10.57 18.94
N PHE A 479 -11.83 -11.70 19.59
CA PHE A 479 -12.71 -11.72 20.77
C PHE A 479 -12.15 -10.91 21.94
N VAL A 480 -10.83 -10.95 22.15
CA VAL A 480 -10.16 -10.12 23.17
C VAL A 480 -10.30 -8.64 22.81
N GLN A 481 -10.12 -8.30 21.54
CA GLN A 481 -10.29 -6.94 21.06
C GLN A 481 -11.76 -6.46 21.20
N LEU A 482 -12.74 -7.30 20.89
CA LEU A 482 -14.16 -6.97 21.04
C LEU A 482 -14.55 -6.75 22.50
N GLU A 483 -14.09 -7.58 23.42
CA GLU A 483 -14.38 -7.42 24.86
C GLU A 483 -13.76 -6.12 25.40
N ALA A 484 -12.53 -5.77 24.95
CA ALA A 484 -11.88 -4.52 25.31
C ALA A 484 -12.56 -3.28 24.73
N LYS A 485 -13.03 -3.36 23.46
CA LYS A 485 -13.72 -2.26 22.77
C LYS A 485 -15.15 -2.06 23.27
N TYR A 486 -15.89 -3.16 23.45
CA TYR A 486 -17.33 -3.16 23.71
C TYR A 486 -17.66 -4.12 24.87
N PRO A 487 -17.36 -3.73 26.12
CA PRO A 487 -17.62 -4.57 27.29
C PRO A 487 -19.08 -5.06 27.35
N GLY A 488 -19.26 -6.34 27.65
CA GLY A 488 -20.57 -6.98 27.76
C GLY A 488 -21.25 -7.36 26.44
N LEU A 489 -20.60 -7.10 25.29
CA LEU A 489 -21.07 -7.59 23.99
C LEU A 489 -21.06 -9.12 23.91
N LEU A 490 -20.06 -9.77 24.52
CA LEU A 490 -19.84 -11.21 24.43
C LEU A 490 -20.43 -12.02 25.61
N ASP A 491 -20.98 -11.38 26.65
CA ASP A 491 -21.38 -12.05 27.91
C ASP A 491 -22.29 -13.27 27.73
N GLY A 492 -23.19 -13.24 26.74
CA GLY A 492 -24.13 -14.34 26.48
C GLY A 492 -23.56 -15.49 25.65
N ILE A 493 -22.36 -15.35 25.09
CA ILE A 493 -21.76 -16.31 24.15
C ILE A 493 -20.37 -16.81 24.57
N LYS A 494 -19.90 -16.48 25.79
CA LYS A 494 -18.59 -16.94 26.31
C LYS A 494 -18.47 -18.47 26.30
N ASN A 495 -19.56 -19.18 26.57
CA ASN A 495 -19.63 -20.65 26.52
C ASN A 495 -19.58 -21.21 25.08
N ASP A 496 -19.90 -20.41 24.07
CA ASP A 496 -19.75 -20.78 22.66
C ASP A 496 -18.35 -20.46 22.12
N ILE A 497 -17.77 -19.35 22.58
CA ILE A 497 -16.44 -18.90 22.17
C ILE A 497 -15.37 -19.89 22.63
N THR A 498 -15.45 -20.40 23.86
CA THR A 498 -14.43 -21.31 24.41
C THR A 498 -14.19 -22.56 23.54
N PRO A 499 -15.21 -23.39 23.22
CA PRO A 499 -15.01 -24.54 22.35
C PRO A 499 -14.62 -24.15 20.91
N PHE A 500 -15.07 -23.00 20.42
CA PHE A 500 -14.64 -22.50 19.11
C PHE A 500 -13.14 -22.20 19.09
N LEU A 501 -12.62 -21.51 20.11
CA LEU A 501 -11.19 -21.20 20.20
C LEU A 501 -10.33 -22.46 20.33
N GLU A 502 -10.81 -23.47 21.06
CA GLU A 502 -10.15 -24.78 21.14
C GLU A 502 -10.11 -25.48 19.77
N ALA A 503 -11.21 -25.46 19.02
CA ALA A 503 -11.29 -26.02 17.67
C ALA A 503 -10.49 -25.21 16.63
N LEU A 504 -10.36 -23.89 16.81
CA LEU A 504 -9.64 -22.99 15.92
C LEU A 504 -8.12 -23.10 16.07
N LYS A 505 -7.63 -23.45 17.25
CA LYS A 505 -6.19 -23.47 17.57
C LYS A 505 -5.38 -24.41 16.66
N PRO A 506 -5.79 -25.65 16.36
CA PRO A 506 -5.10 -26.51 15.39
C PRO A 506 -5.10 -25.93 13.97
N PHE A 507 -6.22 -25.32 13.53
CA PHE A 507 -6.31 -24.65 12.23
C PHE A 507 -5.28 -23.51 12.11
N GLU A 508 -5.23 -22.62 13.10
CA GLU A 508 -4.26 -21.52 13.11
C GLU A 508 -2.80 -22.00 13.17
N ARG A 509 -2.56 -23.25 13.62
CA ARG A 509 -1.24 -23.90 13.68
C ARG A 509 -0.89 -24.73 12.43
N LYS A 510 -1.77 -24.82 11.43
CA LYS A 510 -1.65 -25.76 10.29
C LYS A 510 -1.54 -27.22 10.75
N GLU A 511 -2.18 -27.55 11.86
CA GLU A 511 -2.33 -28.92 12.37
C GLU A 511 -3.64 -29.53 11.83
N ASN A 512 -3.85 -30.84 12.04
CA ASN A 512 -5.11 -31.48 11.68
C ASN A 512 -6.25 -30.92 12.54
N PHE A 513 -7.34 -30.48 11.90
CA PHE A 513 -8.49 -29.90 12.57
C PHE A 513 -9.79 -30.46 11.96
N ASP A 514 -10.88 -30.36 12.71
CA ASP A 514 -12.22 -30.72 12.24
C ASP A 514 -12.90 -29.46 11.66
N SER A 515 -12.98 -29.40 10.33
CA SER A 515 -13.59 -28.26 9.62
C SER A 515 -15.09 -28.15 9.89
N ASN A 516 -15.80 -29.27 10.01
CA ASN A 516 -17.25 -29.29 10.22
C ASN A 516 -17.59 -28.79 11.63
N LEU A 517 -16.82 -29.22 12.63
CA LEU A 517 -16.95 -28.73 13.99
C LEU A 517 -16.67 -27.23 14.05
N LEU A 518 -15.56 -26.78 13.44
CA LEU A 518 -15.17 -25.37 13.46
C LEU A 518 -16.23 -24.47 12.80
N GLU A 519 -16.76 -24.89 11.65
CA GLU A 519 -17.83 -24.20 10.95
C GLU A 519 -19.13 -24.16 11.77
N THR A 520 -19.52 -25.29 12.37
CA THR A 520 -20.71 -25.37 13.23
C THR A 520 -20.61 -24.42 14.42
N LEU A 521 -19.46 -24.40 15.11
CA LEU A 521 -19.21 -23.51 16.24
C LEU A 521 -19.18 -22.04 15.81
N PHE A 522 -18.59 -21.73 14.66
CA PHE A 522 -18.56 -20.38 14.11
C PHE A 522 -19.95 -19.85 13.79
N ARG A 523 -20.79 -20.65 13.12
CA ARG A 523 -22.20 -20.31 12.85
C ARG A 523 -22.97 -20.07 14.15
N ARG A 524 -22.77 -20.92 15.14
CA ARG A 524 -23.39 -20.77 16.48
C ARG A 524 -23.01 -19.45 17.15
N ILE A 525 -21.73 -19.04 17.08
CA ILE A 525 -21.27 -17.75 17.60
C ILE A 525 -22.03 -16.60 16.94
N MET A 526 -22.14 -16.58 15.60
CA MET A 526 -22.83 -15.50 14.89
C MET A 526 -24.31 -15.42 15.27
N THR A 527 -25.02 -16.56 15.26
CA THR A 527 -26.44 -16.61 15.61
C THR A 527 -26.68 -16.20 17.08
N ASN A 528 -25.87 -16.69 18.01
CA ASN A 528 -26.03 -16.38 19.43
C ASN A 528 -25.57 -14.96 19.78
N LEU A 529 -24.64 -14.37 19.01
CA LEU A 529 -24.27 -12.96 19.15
C LEU A 529 -25.50 -12.07 18.92
N VAL A 530 -26.34 -12.39 17.92
CA VAL A 530 -27.63 -11.70 17.73
C VAL A 530 -28.57 -12.00 18.90
N ALA A 531 -28.80 -13.28 19.21
CA ALA A 531 -29.80 -13.71 20.19
C ALA A 531 -29.59 -13.08 21.58
N THR A 532 -28.33 -12.95 22.00
CA THR A 532 -27.96 -12.48 23.34
C THR A 532 -27.91 -10.95 23.46
N ASN A 533 -27.84 -10.23 22.33
CA ASN A 533 -27.74 -8.79 22.30
C ASN A 533 -29.05 -8.09 21.91
N ILE A 534 -29.91 -8.72 21.12
CA ILE A 534 -31.13 -8.09 20.56
C ILE A 534 -32.12 -7.55 21.61
N ASN A 535 -32.09 -8.06 22.85
CA ASN A 535 -32.91 -7.54 23.95
C ASN A 535 -32.23 -6.41 24.74
N LYS A 536 -30.93 -6.21 24.55
CA LYS A 536 -30.10 -5.22 25.27
C LYS A 536 -29.82 -3.99 24.41
N ARG A 537 -29.75 -4.18 23.10
CA ARG A 537 -29.31 -3.21 22.11
C ARG A 537 -29.90 -3.53 20.75
N GLU A 538 -30.09 -2.51 19.94
CA GLU A 538 -30.54 -2.67 18.56
C GLU A 538 -29.46 -3.35 17.72
N PHE A 539 -29.86 -4.22 16.79
CA PHE A 539 -28.93 -5.02 16.00
C PHE A 539 -29.17 -4.82 14.51
N TYR A 540 -28.11 -4.48 13.79
CA TYR A 540 -28.13 -4.20 12.37
C TYR A 540 -27.20 -5.13 11.62
N ILE A 541 -27.67 -5.63 10.49
CA ILE A 541 -26.91 -6.48 9.58
C ILE A 541 -26.71 -5.71 8.29
N ALA A 542 -25.45 -5.62 7.86
CA ALA A 542 -25.10 -4.93 6.64
C ALA A 542 -25.57 -5.71 5.39
N PRO A 543 -25.84 -5.02 4.26
CA PRO A 543 -26.48 -5.64 3.10
C PRO A 543 -25.70 -6.81 2.50
N GLU A 544 -24.37 -6.73 2.48
CA GLU A 544 -23.50 -7.78 1.95
C GLU A 544 -23.59 -9.08 2.75
N VAL A 545 -23.84 -9.00 4.06
CA VAL A 545 -24.08 -10.18 4.91
C VAL A 545 -25.42 -10.83 4.55
N VAL A 546 -26.47 -10.03 4.36
CA VAL A 546 -27.78 -10.55 3.97
C VAL A 546 -27.72 -11.20 2.59
N GLN A 547 -27.09 -10.53 1.63
CA GLN A 547 -27.07 -10.95 0.22
C GLN A 547 -26.16 -12.17 -0.01
N ASN A 548 -25.01 -12.26 0.65
CA ASN A 548 -24.03 -13.31 0.35
C ASN A 548 -23.98 -14.42 1.39
N GLU A 549 -24.18 -14.12 2.67
CA GLU A 549 -24.04 -15.12 3.74
C GLU A 549 -25.39 -15.76 4.08
N MET A 550 -26.42 -14.94 4.30
CA MET A 550 -27.74 -15.47 4.67
C MET A 550 -28.40 -16.23 3.52
N GLN A 551 -28.29 -15.73 2.29
CA GLN A 551 -28.83 -16.44 1.11
C GLN A 551 -28.16 -17.80 0.86
N ARG A 552 -26.88 -17.95 1.24
CA ARG A 552 -26.14 -19.21 1.11
C ARG A 552 -26.32 -20.15 2.31
N GLY A 553 -26.99 -19.69 3.36
CA GLY A 553 -27.16 -20.46 4.61
C GLY A 553 -25.91 -20.47 5.51
N GLU A 554 -24.92 -19.61 5.25
CA GLU A 554 -23.71 -19.47 6.08
C GLU A 554 -23.99 -18.74 7.41
N PHE A 555 -25.03 -17.91 7.42
CA PHE A 555 -25.49 -17.21 8.61
C PHE A 555 -27.01 -17.20 8.66
N SER A 556 -27.57 -17.55 9.81
CA SER A 556 -29.01 -17.51 10.06
C SER A 556 -29.33 -16.73 11.32
N LEU A 557 -30.43 -15.99 11.27
CA LEU A 557 -31.02 -15.42 12.47
C LEU A 557 -31.56 -16.54 13.38
N PRO A 558 -31.66 -16.29 14.70
CA PRO A 558 -32.40 -17.19 15.57
C PRO A 558 -33.87 -17.30 15.14
N GLU A 559 -34.54 -18.38 15.51
CA GLU A 559 -35.96 -18.56 15.20
C GLU A 559 -36.83 -17.42 15.77
N GLY A 560 -37.80 -16.96 14.98
CA GLY A 560 -38.71 -15.87 15.37
C GLY A 560 -38.16 -14.46 15.18
N TYR A 561 -36.98 -14.31 14.57
CA TYR A 561 -36.40 -13.01 14.21
C TYR A 561 -36.43 -12.76 12.71
N PHE A 562 -36.61 -11.50 12.34
CA PHE A 562 -36.73 -11.04 10.96
C PHE A 562 -35.81 -9.85 10.71
N ILE A 563 -35.47 -9.61 9.45
CA ILE A 563 -34.77 -8.41 9.01
C ILE A 563 -35.73 -7.43 8.35
N VAL A 564 -35.52 -6.13 8.59
CA VAL A 564 -36.27 -5.05 7.96
C VAL A 564 -35.29 -4.05 7.35
N PRO A 565 -35.44 -3.66 6.07
CA PRO A 565 -34.63 -2.60 5.49
C PRO A 565 -34.75 -1.30 6.30
N HIS A 566 -33.62 -0.71 6.68
CA HIS A 566 -33.51 0.44 7.56
C HIS A 566 -32.35 1.35 7.11
N LEU A 567 -32.68 2.31 6.23
CA LEU A 567 -31.72 3.21 5.58
C LEU A 567 -30.56 2.49 4.89
N PHE A 568 -29.40 2.37 5.52
CA PHE A 568 -28.21 1.75 4.93
C PHE A 568 -28.07 0.26 5.26
N MET A 569 -28.84 -0.26 6.22
CA MET A 569 -28.68 -1.61 6.76
C MET A 569 -30.02 -2.31 6.99
N PHE A 570 -29.99 -3.56 7.42
CA PHE A 570 -31.15 -4.31 7.84
C PHE A 570 -31.26 -4.37 9.36
N LYS A 571 -32.33 -3.80 9.93
CA LYS A 571 -32.63 -3.90 11.36
C LYS A 571 -33.17 -5.29 11.68
N VAL A 572 -32.63 -5.95 12.70
CA VAL A 572 -33.17 -7.21 13.22
C VAL A 572 -34.32 -6.91 14.18
N THR A 573 -35.45 -7.60 14.03
CA THR A 573 -36.66 -7.42 14.86
C THR A 573 -37.29 -8.76 15.21
N LYS A 574 -38.00 -8.79 16.35
CA LYS A 574 -38.87 -9.91 16.76
C LYS A 574 -40.29 -9.77 16.24
N GLU A 575 -40.66 -8.58 15.81
CA GLU A 575 -42.03 -8.24 15.51
C GLU A 575 -42.29 -8.42 14.02
N GLN A 576 -43.37 -9.14 13.68
CA GLN A 576 -43.87 -9.20 12.31
C GLN A 576 -44.72 -7.97 11.91
N LYS A 577 -44.83 -6.99 12.81
CA LYS A 577 -45.58 -5.75 12.59
C LYS A 577 -44.73 -4.74 11.82
N TYR A 578 -45.39 -3.70 11.29
CA TYR A 578 -44.70 -2.62 10.58
C TYR A 578 -43.68 -1.91 11.49
N ILE A 579 -42.44 -1.82 11.03
CA ILE A 579 -41.34 -1.11 11.69
C ILE A 579 -40.99 0.14 10.88
N PRO A 580 -41.20 1.35 11.42
CA PRO A 580 -40.82 2.59 10.74
C PRO A 580 -39.29 2.73 10.68
N ALA A 581 -38.80 3.39 9.64
CA ALA A 581 -37.42 3.85 9.54
C ALA A 581 -37.41 5.37 9.35
N PRO A 582 -36.32 6.06 9.74
CA PRO A 582 -36.16 7.48 9.51
C PRO A 582 -36.19 7.83 8.02
N ASP A 583 -36.35 9.13 7.74
CA ASP A 583 -36.24 9.66 6.39
C ASP A 583 -34.78 9.57 5.91
N PRO A 584 -34.55 9.37 4.60
CA PRO A 584 -33.20 9.27 4.05
C PRO A 584 -32.57 10.67 3.89
N ASP A 585 -32.43 11.40 5.00
CA ASP A 585 -31.86 12.74 5.06
C ASP A 585 -30.34 12.70 5.27
N PHE A 586 -29.65 12.17 4.27
CA PHE A 586 -28.18 12.13 4.21
C PHE A 586 -27.70 12.76 2.91
N ASN A 587 -26.47 13.26 2.88
CA ASN A 587 -25.85 13.75 1.66
C ASN A 587 -24.50 13.07 1.46
N ILE A 588 -24.26 12.52 0.27
CA ILE A 588 -23.02 11.81 -0.07
C ILE A 588 -22.41 12.50 -1.30
N ARG A 589 -21.20 13.03 -1.14
CA ARG A 589 -20.45 13.64 -2.24
C ARG A 589 -19.74 12.54 -3.04
N PHE A 590 -20.36 12.16 -4.15
CA PHE A 590 -19.73 11.26 -5.10
C PHE A 590 -18.74 12.02 -5.97
N PRO A 591 -17.51 11.52 -6.16
CA PRO A 591 -16.58 12.08 -7.12
C PRO A 591 -17.10 11.93 -8.55
N GLU A 592 -16.63 12.77 -9.46
CA GLU A 592 -16.96 12.67 -10.89
C GLU A 592 -16.50 11.32 -11.48
N ARG A 593 -15.28 10.90 -11.14
CA ARG A 593 -14.74 9.58 -11.50
C ARG A 593 -15.10 8.56 -10.43
N LYS A 594 -15.77 7.47 -10.84
CA LYS A 594 -16.17 6.39 -9.95
C LYS A 594 -15.38 5.13 -10.25
N ASP A 595 -14.62 4.66 -9.26
CA ASP A 595 -13.99 3.35 -9.31
C ASP A 595 -14.98 2.25 -8.86
N GLN A 596 -14.49 1.02 -8.72
CA GLN A 596 -15.32 -0.10 -8.29
C GLN A 596 -15.91 0.07 -6.88
N TYR A 597 -15.20 0.73 -5.97
CA TYR A 597 -15.62 0.92 -4.57
C TYR A 597 -16.70 2.00 -4.47
N VAL A 598 -16.50 3.13 -5.17
CA VAL A 598 -17.50 4.20 -5.26
C VAL A 598 -18.79 3.69 -5.90
N ASN A 599 -18.67 2.91 -6.98
CA ASN A 599 -19.82 2.27 -7.62
C ASN A 599 -20.50 1.26 -6.68
N ALA A 600 -19.72 0.47 -5.92
CA ALA A 600 -20.26 -0.43 -4.92
C ALA A 600 -21.09 0.34 -3.88
N ILE A 601 -20.54 1.39 -3.25
CA ILE A 601 -21.25 2.24 -2.29
C ILE A 601 -22.56 2.76 -2.87
N GLN A 602 -22.54 3.32 -4.09
CA GLN A 602 -23.75 3.82 -4.74
C GLN A 602 -24.80 2.70 -4.92
N ASN A 603 -24.39 1.53 -5.41
CA ASN A 603 -25.27 0.38 -5.60
C ASN A 603 -25.85 -0.13 -4.28
N PHE A 604 -25.06 -0.11 -3.19
CA PHE A 604 -25.55 -0.48 -1.86
C PHE A 604 -26.62 0.50 -1.34
N ILE A 605 -26.36 1.81 -1.43
CA ILE A 605 -27.31 2.82 -0.96
C ILE A 605 -28.63 2.70 -1.73
N THR A 606 -28.54 2.68 -3.06
CA THR A 606 -29.72 2.62 -3.93
C THR A 606 -30.50 1.31 -3.75
N GLY A 607 -29.80 0.18 -3.66
CA GLY A 607 -30.41 -1.13 -3.38
C GLY A 607 -31.16 -1.17 -2.04
N MET A 608 -30.63 -0.50 -1.01
CA MET A 608 -31.30 -0.41 0.29
C MET A 608 -32.50 0.53 0.28
N LEU A 609 -32.43 1.67 -0.42
CA LEU A 609 -33.57 2.57 -0.59
C LEU A 609 -34.72 1.89 -1.35
N VAL A 610 -34.40 1.11 -2.40
CA VAL A 610 -35.39 0.30 -3.13
C VAL A 610 -36.00 -0.77 -2.22
N SER A 611 -35.16 -1.48 -1.48
CA SER A 611 -35.62 -2.51 -0.52
C SER A 611 -36.56 -1.90 0.53
N ARG A 612 -36.25 -0.70 1.02
CA ARG A 612 -37.13 0.05 1.94
C ARG A 612 -38.44 0.44 1.28
N ALA A 613 -38.43 0.96 0.05
CA ALA A 613 -39.65 1.32 -0.66
C ALA A 613 -40.61 0.13 -0.86
N PHE A 614 -40.07 -1.05 -1.19
CA PHE A 614 -40.87 -2.29 -1.24
C PHE A 614 -41.45 -2.67 0.12
N TYR A 615 -40.66 -2.55 1.20
CA TYR A 615 -41.15 -2.80 2.55
C TYR A 615 -42.30 -1.87 2.94
N GLU A 616 -42.20 -0.58 2.64
CA GLU A 616 -43.29 0.39 2.88
C GLU A 616 -44.56 0.01 2.11
N LEU A 617 -44.43 -0.42 0.85
CA LEU A 617 -45.55 -0.89 0.05
C LEU A 617 -46.23 -2.15 0.63
N GLN A 618 -45.45 -3.12 1.11
CA GLN A 618 -45.98 -4.34 1.71
C GLN A 618 -46.93 -4.05 2.89
N TYR A 619 -46.74 -2.93 3.58
CA TYR A 619 -47.59 -2.47 4.69
C TYR A 619 -48.54 -1.33 4.30
N ASN A 620 -48.83 -1.15 3.00
CA ASN A 620 -49.72 -0.12 2.46
C ASN A 620 -49.34 1.33 2.83
N LYS A 621 -48.04 1.61 3.01
CA LYS A 621 -47.51 2.95 3.32
C LYS A 621 -47.00 3.66 2.06
N ILE A 622 -47.89 3.90 1.10
CA ILE A 622 -47.56 4.47 -0.21
C ILE A 622 -46.79 5.81 -0.08
N ASN A 623 -47.26 6.72 0.77
CA ASN A 623 -46.59 8.02 0.96
C ASN A 623 -45.17 7.88 1.52
N ARG A 624 -44.92 6.88 2.37
CA ARG A 624 -43.57 6.57 2.86
C ARG A 624 -42.69 6.01 1.74
N ALA A 625 -43.22 5.08 0.93
CA ALA A 625 -42.49 4.55 -0.21
C ALA A 625 -42.04 5.68 -1.16
N LYS A 626 -42.92 6.65 -1.45
CA LYS A 626 -42.60 7.82 -2.28
C LYS A 626 -41.44 8.65 -1.73
N VAL A 627 -41.26 8.76 -0.40
CA VAL A 627 -40.12 9.49 0.20
C VAL A 627 -38.78 8.89 -0.23
N TYR A 628 -38.62 7.57 -0.13
CA TYR A 628 -37.39 6.89 -0.53
C TYR A 628 -37.19 6.89 -2.05
N LEU A 629 -38.26 6.73 -2.83
CA LEU A 629 -38.18 6.79 -4.29
C LEU A 629 -37.81 8.19 -4.81
N ASN A 630 -38.34 9.24 -4.18
CA ASN A 630 -37.96 10.62 -4.50
C ASN A 630 -36.49 10.90 -4.18
N LYS A 631 -35.96 10.32 -3.08
CA LYS A 631 -34.53 10.37 -2.77
C LYS A 631 -33.69 9.75 -3.87
N ILE A 632 -34.07 8.56 -4.35
CA ILE A 632 -33.39 7.90 -5.48
C ILE A 632 -33.43 8.79 -6.73
N ARG A 633 -34.61 9.29 -7.10
CA ARG A 633 -34.76 10.12 -8.31
C ARG A 633 -33.94 11.41 -8.25
N LYS A 634 -33.84 12.03 -7.07
CA LYS A 634 -33.12 13.28 -6.86
C LYS A 634 -31.61 13.09 -6.86
N ASP A 635 -31.12 12.12 -6.08
CA ASP A 635 -29.69 12.02 -5.78
C ASP A 635 -28.99 10.93 -6.61
N PHE A 636 -29.76 10.00 -7.20
CA PHE A 636 -29.25 8.86 -7.96
C PHE A 636 -30.06 8.63 -9.26
N PRO A 637 -30.17 9.63 -10.16
CA PRO A 637 -31.07 9.59 -11.32
C PRO A 637 -30.81 8.42 -12.29
N GLU A 638 -29.58 7.90 -12.32
CA GLU A 638 -29.16 6.75 -13.14
C GLU A 638 -29.70 5.40 -12.62
N THR A 639 -30.24 5.37 -11.39
CA THR A 639 -30.70 4.14 -10.76
C THR A 639 -31.99 3.66 -11.42
N ARG A 640 -31.98 2.43 -11.93
CA ARG A 640 -33.18 1.81 -12.48
C ARG A 640 -34.14 1.40 -11.37
N ILE A 641 -35.21 2.15 -11.20
CA ILE A 641 -36.29 1.81 -10.26
C ILE A 641 -37.12 0.65 -10.86
N PRO A 642 -37.41 -0.42 -10.09
CA PRO A 642 -38.27 -1.50 -10.55
C PRO A 642 -39.65 -1.02 -11.01
N PRO A 643 -40.24 -1.59 -12.09
CA PRO A 643 -41.50 -1.10 -12.66
C PRO A 643 -42.66 -1.00 -11.66
N GLN A 644 -42.72 -1.95 -10.71
CA GLN A 644 -43.74 -1.98 -9.65
C GLN A 644 -43.70 -0.74 -8.73
N LEU A 645 -42.51 -0.17 -8.52
CA LEU A 645 -42.32 1.05 -7.72
C LEU A 645 -42.44 2.31 -8.55
N GLN A 646 -42.14 2.23 -9.86
CA GLN A 646 -42.17 3.37 -10.76
C GLN A 646 -43.57 3.97 -10.89
N ASN A 647 -44.60 3.13 -10.94
CA ASN A 647 -46.01 3.58 -11.00
C ASN A 647 -46.39 4.52 -9.85
N LEU A 648 -45.77 4.38 -8.67
CA LEU A 648 -46.05 5.25 -7.52
C LEU A 648 -45.54 6.68 -7.70
N LEU A 649 -44.53 6.88 -8.56
CA LEU A 649 -43.96 8.19 -8.84
C LEU A 649 -44.76 8.95 -9.91
N ASP A 650 -45.49 8.23 -10.76
CA ASP A 650 -46.26 8.79 -11.88
C ASP A 650 -47.72 9.12 -11.49
N GLU A 651 -48.24 8.50 -10.43
CA GLU A 651 -49.52 8.85 -9.81
C GLU A 651 -49.36 10.11 -8.94
N ASN A 652 -49.63 11.28 -9.52
CA ASN A 652 -49.77 12.56 -8.80
C ASN A 652 -51.14 12.70 -8.13
#